data_AF-A0A2J6HNK1-F1
#
_entry.id   AF-A0A2J6HNK1-F1
#
_cell.length_a   1.000
_cell.length_b   1.000
_cell.length_c   1.000
_cell.angle_alpha   90.00
_cell.angle_beta   90.00
_cell.angle_gamma   90.00
#
_symmetry.space_group_name_H-M   'P 1'
#
loop_
_entity.id
_entity.type
_entity.pdbx_description
1 polymer ?
#
loop_
_entity_poly.entity_id
_entity_poly.type
_entity_poly.pdbx_seq_one_letter_code
_entity_poly.pdbx_strand_id
1 'polypeptide(L)'
;MKRAFRSNKTLRTKYSRTFLFLASLLVGIIIVLVPVISDAQETKIMGQVIDAQSKEPIPFANIIIKSTSQGTLTDFDGTYSIEINHANNDSIRASLLGFKPMIKAVAGGQFQTINFELELKDEDLPEVVILYTGNPADALIDSIIKYKKTNEFKPYTPYKYNAYAKVQMDANNVSARLMNRKLMDPFKFILDYVDTSTISGKSYLPIMITETMSEVYERSNPKSKKEVVFASKVAGLDSLNIIQFIGKLSQDVNIYSNFNELFEKNFVSPIADFGHDFYKYYLVDSAFMGGKWCYHIMFKPKRRQELTYTGGLWVNDTSYAITDIELRIADDANLNFVNDMGIKQEFSEIGDTSWIKSKEKLFVDFNVVENTRKIVGAYGYKTSIFSDFRFNVPNDSSIFRSPVNVILQANAFSKDDLYWNKIRPEELSKTEDGIYKMIDSVKKVPAFKRYRNISYMLVTGYVPWGKIELGPYFKLFSYNAIEGARFRIGGRTTTTFSKKINLEAYVAYGTLDETFKYGGKLLYLPQKNPRRSLLISYTYDLEQLGLSPTARATDNILSSFFSRGPIDKLTFVREYKMAYEYEWFHGLINTVNLTRRELFPLGDDQFIIYPDSRNDTVYTNSITTSEIGLDTRISFKETYIDGKFNRATIKSDYPIITIGYRYGVPLSHNKDYTYHKLNIGIEQWFNVGIIGWSRFIIDAGKIWGTLPYPLLRIHDGNETWLFDQGSSNMMDYYEFVSDQYINWFYTHHFDGYFFNKIPGFRKLKWREVVYFRGVYGTLTNKNLSFSEFPDNLRPFGNEPYLETGAGIENIFKVLRIYAIWRLTHLNDPGNPDVAKFGIFATIYFSF
;
A
#
# COMPACT_ATOMS: atom_id res chain seq x y z
N MET A 1 56.78 -34.65 -66.92
CA MET A 1 56.52 -34.05 -65.58
C MET A 1 56.19 -35.12 -64.53
N LYS A 2 57.20 -35.82 -63.98
CA LYS A 2 57.01 -36.80 -62.88
C LYS A 2 58.13 -36.67 -61.82
N ARG A 3 58.28 -35.49 -61.22
CA ARG A 3 59.22 -35.24 -60.09
C ARG A 3 58.91 -33.94 -59.32
N ALA A 4 57.71 -33.85 -58.72
CA ALA A 4 57.35 -32.76 -57.79
C ALA A 4 56.38 -33.18 -56.66
N PHE A 5 56.16 -34.50 -56.48
CA PHE A 5 55.09 -35.05 -55.64
C PHE A 5 55.56 -35.56 -54.26
N ARG A 6 56.55 -34.89 -53.62
CA ARG A 6 57.16 -35.37 -52.36
C ARG A 6 57.41 -34.35 -51.24
N SER A 7 57.05 -33.06 -51.38
CA SER A 7 57.43 -32.02 -50.39
C SER A 7 56.37 -31.65 -49.33
N ASN A 8 55.07 -31.87 -49.57
CA ASN A 8 54.01 -31.27 -48.73
C ASN A 8 53.23 -32.22 -47.79
N LYS A 9 53.60 -33.51 -47.67
CA LYS A 9 52.88 -34.47 -46.80
C LYS A 9 53.48 -34.64 -45.39
N THR A 10 54.67 -34.11 -45.14
CA THR A 10 55.42 -34.21 -43.87
C THR A 10 55.26 -33.00 -42.94
N LEU A 11 54.80 -31.85 -43.44
CA LEU A 11 54.57 -30.65 -42.61
C LEU A 11 53.18 -30.65 -41.94
N ARG A 12 52.12 -31.10 -42.63
CA ARG A 12 50.75 -31.09 -42.08
C ARG A 12 50.53 -32.04 -40.90
N THR A 13 51.27 -33.14 -40.83
CA THR A 13 51.19 -34.12 -39.72
C THR A 13 51.95 -33.72 -38.47
N LYS A 14 52.95 -32.84 -38.58
CA LYS A 14 53.73 -32.40 -37.40
C LYS A 14 52.94 -31.40 -36.55
N TYR A 15 52.25 -30.44 -37.18
CA TYR A 15 51.43 -29.45 -36.46
C TYR A 15 50.12 -30.03 -35.88
N SER A 16 49.50 -31.04 -36.50
CA SER A 16 48.27 -31.64 -35.92
C SER A 16 48.55 -32.41 -34.63
N ARG A 17 49.70 -33.08 -34.51
CA ARG A 17 50.10 -33.75 -33.27
C ARG A 17 50.42 -32.77 -32.15
N THR A 18 51.13 -31.65 -32.43
CA THR A 18 51.38 -30.63 -31.41
C THR A 18 50.10 -29.92 -30.99
N PHE A 19 49.18 -29.65 -31.92
CA PHE A 19 47.87 -29.06 -31.61
C PHE A 19 46.99 -30.01 -30.79
N LEU A 20 46.94 -31.30 -31.13
CA LEU A 20 46.24 -32.32 -30.33
C LEU A 20 46.87 -32.49 -28.94
N PHE A 21 48.20 -32.47 -28.83
CA PHE A 21 48.89 -32.59 -27.54
C PHE A 21 48.68 -31.36 -26.65
N LEU A 22 48.75 -30.14 -27.22
CA LEU A 22 48.41 -28.89 -26.52
C LEU A 22 46.92 -28.82 -26.16
N ALA A 23 46.02 -29.29 -27.02
CA ALA A 23 44.60 -29.38 -26.70
C ALA A 23 44.33 -30.39 -25.58
N SER A 24 44.99 -31.56 -25.58
CA SER A 24 44.89 -32.51 -24.46
C SER A 24 45.53 -32.00 -23.18
N LEU A 25 46.59 -31.18 -23.26
CA LEU A 25 47.20 -30.54 -22.11
C LEU A 25 46.30 -29.42 -21.56
N LEU A 26 45.65 -28.63 -22.42
CA LEU A 26 44.68 -27.62 -22.02
C LEU A 26 43.44 -28.24 -21.39
N VAL A 27 42.90 -29.33 -21.98
CA VAL A 27 41.79 -30.09 -21.41
C VAL A 27 42.20 -30.76 -20.09
N GLY A 28 43.42 -31.29 -19.97
CA GLY A 28 43.96 -31.82 -18.72
C GLY A 28 44.11 -30.76 -17.63
N ILE A 29 44.61 -29.58 -17.97
CA ILE A 29 44.76 -28.44 -17.03
C ILE A 29 43.38 -27.86 -16.65
N ILE A 30 42.41 -27.82 -17.58
CA ILE A 30 41.02 -27.42 -17.29
C ILE A 30 40.33 -28.45 -16.39
N ILE A 31 40.60 -29.75 -16.54
CA ILE A 31 40.08 -30.81 -15.65
C ILE A 31 40.71 -30.75 -14.24
N VAL A 32 41.97 -30.31 -14.13
CA VAL A 32 42.67 -30.13 -12.83
C VAL A 32 42.35 -28.79 -12.15
N LEU A 33 41.77 -27.82 -12.88
CA LEU A 33 41.33 -26.52 -12.37
C LEU A 33 39.80 -26.38 -12.19
N VAL A 34 39.05 -27.48 -12.29
CA VAL A 34 37.67 -27.49 -11.75
C VAL A 34 37.79 -27.37 -10.23
N PRO A 35 37.34 -26.28 -9.59
CA PRO A 35 37.25 -26.27 -8.13
C PRO A 35 36.29 -27.39 -7.74
N VAL A 36 36.68 -28.22 -6.77
CA VAL A 36 35.73 -29.14 -6.15
C VAL A 36 34.65 -28.28 -5.51
N ILE A 37 33.51 -28.17 -6.20
CA ILE A 37 32.30 -27.60 -5.63
C ILE A 37 31.86 -28.63 -4.60
N SER A 38 32.38 -28.46 -3.38
CA SER A 38 31.84 -29.15 -2.21
C SER A 38 30.39 -28.74 -2.12
N ASP A 39 29.50 -29.74 -2.21
CA ASP A 39 28.07 -29.54 -2.18
C ASP A 39 27.68 -29.20 -0.73
N ALA A 40 27.86 -27.94 -0.36
CA ALA A 40 27.27 -27.33 0.82
C ALA A 40 25.75 -27.25 0.59
N GLN A 41 25.10 -28.40 0.78
CA GLN A 41 23.65 -28.54 0.84
C GLN A 41 23.20 -28.23 2.28
N GLU A 42 22.48 -27.11 2.44
CA GLU A 42 21.90 -26.70 3.72
C GLU A 42 20.96 -27.80 4.24
N THR A 43 21.22 -28.27 5.46
CA THR A 43 20.33 -29.23 6.14
C THR A 43 19.36 -28.43 7.00
N LYS A 44 18.07 -28.51 6.66
CA LYS A 44 17.00 -27.72 7.29
C LYS A 44 16.11 -28.66 8.12
N ILE A 45 16.06 -28.45 9.43
CA ILE A 45 15.32 -29.31 10.36
C ILE A 45 14.23 -28.49 11.04
N MET A 46 12.98 -28.92 10.91
CA MET A 46 11.87 -28.40 11.69
C MET A 46 11.30 -29.50 12.59
N GLY A 47 10.54 -29.14 13.60
CA GLY A 47 9.88 -30.13 14.44
C GLY A 47 9.01 -29.53 15.52
N GLN A 48 8.34 -30.40 16.27
CA GLN A 48 7.62 -30.06 17.50
C GLN A 48 8.09 -30.95 18.64
N VAL A 49 8.30 -30.37 19.82
CA VAL A 49 8.55 -31.06 21.08
C VAL A 49 7.25 -31.08 21.87
N ILE A 50 6.79 -32.26 22.24
CA ILE A 50 5.59 -32.47 23.05
C ILE A 50 5.91 -33.37 24.26
N ASP A 51 5.05 -33.30 25.27
CA ASP A 51 5.08 -34.19 26.42
C ASP A 51 4.59 -35.59 26.01
N ALA A 52 5.32 -36.63 26.41
CA ALA A 52 5.02 -38.01 26.05
C ALA A 52 3.70 -38.55 26.65
N GLN A 53 3.25 -38.03 27.81
CA GLN A 53 1.99 -38.38 28.46
C GLN A 53 0.85 -37.45 28.07
N SER A 54 0.96 -36.14 28.30
CA SER A 54 -0.15 -35.20 28.12
C SER A 54 -0.41 -34.85 26.66
N LYS A 55 0.59 -35.06 25.79
CA LYS A 55 0.63 -34.60 24.39
C LYS A 55 0.52 -33.07 24.22
N GLU A 56 0.69 -32.32 25.31
CA GLU A 56 0.80 -30.86 25.25
C GLU A 56 2.17 -30.44 24.68
N PRO A 57 2.25 -29.30 23.98
CA PRO A 57 3.52 -28.77 23.51
C PRO A 57 4.43 -28.38 24.67
N ILE A 58 5.73 -28.67 24.54
CA ILE A 58 6.75 -28.26 25.51
C ILE A 58 7.45 -27.00 24.97
N PRO A 59 7.13 -25.81 25.52
CA PRO A 59 7.80 -24.58 25.14
C PRO A 59 9.19 -24.48 25.78
N PHE A 60 10.07 -23.69 25.14
CA PHE A 60 11.43 -23.39 25.62
C PHE A 60 12.37 -24.60 25.79
N ALA A 61 12.02 -25.75 25.22
CA ALA A 61 12.90 -26.90 25.15
C ALA A 61 14.11 -26.58 24.27
N ASN A 62 15.31 -26.85 24.80
CA ASN A 62 16.56 -26.58 24.13
C ASN A 62 16.87 -27.69 23.12
N ILE A 63 17.03 -27.30 21.87
CA ILE A 63 17.30 -28.14 20.70
C ILE A 63 18.74 -27.90 20.26
N ILE A 64 19.64 -28.86 20.46
CA ILE A 64 21.07 -28.74 20.16
C ILE A 64 21.51 -29.79 19.13
N ILE A 65 22.29 -29.38 18.15
CA ILE A 65 22.95 -30.25 17.17
C ILE A 65 24.23 -30.80 17.81
N LYS A 66 24.31 -32.12 18.06
CA LYS A 66 25.27 -32.72 18.99
C LYS A 66 26.74 -32.52 18.63
N SER A 67 27.09 -32.42 17.34
CA SER A 67 28.48 -32.16 16.93
C SER A 67 28.89 -30.68 16.97
N THR A 68 27.96 -29.76 17.27
CA THR A 68 28.19 -28.32 17.19
C THR A 68 27.70 -27.59 18.44
N SER A 69 28.01 -26.29 18.55
CA SER A 69 27.38 -25.37 19.50
C SER A 69 26.10 -24.71 18.95
N GLN A 70 25.62 -25.13 17.77
CA GLN A 70 24.40 -24.59 17.17
C GLN A 70 23.17 -25.24 17.79
N GLY A 71 22.24 -24.40 18.22
CA GLY A 71 20.98 -24.81 18.83
C GLY A 71 19.93 -23.72 18.72
N THR A 72 18.70 -24.08 19.09
CA THR A 72 17.53 -23.20 19.12
C THR A 72 16.62 -23.60 20.28
N LEU A 73 15.66 -22.75 20.64
CA LEU A 73 14.62 -23.07 21.63
C LEU A 73 13.30 -23.36 20.91
N THR A 74 12.43 -24.16 21.53
CA THR A 74 11.04 -24.26 21.06
C THR A 74 10.22 -23.02 21.42
N ASP A 75 9.30 -22.66 20.52
CA ASP A 75 8.31 -21.61 20.75
C ASP A 75 7.19 -22.03 21.72
N PHE A 76 6.20 -21.15 21.93
CA PHE A 76 5.04 -21.41 22.80
C PHE A 76 4.20 -22.63 22.42
N ASP A 77 4.23 -23.05 21.15
CA ASP A 77 3.49 -24.21 20.64
C ASP A 77 4.43 -25.42 20.46
N GLY A 78 5.61 -25.37 21.09
CA GLY A 78 6.60 -26.43 21.11
C GLY A 78 7.34 -26.60 19.79
N THR A 79 7.17 -25.71 18.81
CA THR A 79 7.78 -25.84 17.48
C THR A 79 9.17 -25.23 17.42
N TYR A 80 10.03 -25.77 16.56
CA TYR A 80 11.39 -25.26 16.34
C TYR A 80 11.81 -25.39 14.87
N SER A 81 12.81 -24.59 14.49
CA SER A 81 13.47 -24.63 13.19
C SER A 81 14.96 -24.34 13.35
N ILE A 82 15.82 -25.11 12.67
CA ILE A 82 17.28 -24.94 12.69
C ILE A 82 17.90 -25.30 11.33
N GLU A 83 18.89 -24.50 10.91
CA GLU A 83 19.63 -24.66 9.66
C GLU A 83 21.09 -24.98 9.96
N ILE A 84 21.66 -26.00 9.31
CA ILE A 84 23.06 -26.42 9.49
C ILE A 84 23.72 -26.65 8.13
N ASN A 85 24.90 -26.07 7.93
CA ASN A 85 25.61 -26.14 6.65
C ASN A 85 26.37 -27.46 6.40
N HIS A 86 26.57 -28.30 7.43
CA HIS A 86 27.33 -29.55 7.35
C HIS A 86 26.84 -30.64 8.34
N ALA A 87 25.67 -31.25 8.12
CA ALA A 87 25.07 -32.24 9.04
C ALA A 87 25.10 -33.70 8.54
N ASN A 88 26.20 -34.14 7.91
CA ASN A 88 26.33 -35.54 7.47
C ASN A 88 26.54 -36.48 8.68
N ASN A 89 25.54 -37.33 8.96
CA ASN A 89 25.52 -38.31 10.06
C ASN A 89 25.60 -37.73 11.48
N ASP A 90 25.00 -36.56 11.73
CA ASP A 90 24.88 -36.02 13.10
C ASP A 90 23.55 -36.43 13.78
N SER A 91 23.34 -35.96 15.01
CA SER A 91 22.16 -36.17 15.82
C SER A 91 21.72 -34.87 16.49
N ILE A 92 20.41 -34.69 16.59
CA ILE A 92 19.76 -33.54 17.22
C ILE A 92 19.20 -33.98 18.57
N ARG A 93 19.45 -33.17 19.61
CA ARG A 93 19.05 -33.43 21.00
C ARG A 93 18.02 -32.40 21.45
N ALA A 94 16.87 -32.86 21.93
CA ALA A 94 15.92 -32.05 22.67
C ALA A 94 16.11 -32.25 24.18
N SER A 95 16.05 -31.17 24.96
CA SER A 95 16.16 -31.21 26.41
C SER A 95 15.51 -30.01 27.09
N LEU A 96 14.77 -30.25 28.18
CA LEU A 96 14.25 -29.22 29.08
C LEU A 96 14.50 -29.66 30.53
N LEU A 97 14.60 -28.70 31.45
CA LEU A 97 14.66 -29.00 32.89
C LEU A 97 13.38 -29.74 33.31
N GLY A 98 13.51 -30.81 34.12
CA GLY A 98 12.39 -31.69 34.48
C GLY A 98 12.04 -32.76 33.44
N PHE A 99 12.74 -32.83 32.30
CA PHE A 99 12.53 -33.84 31.25
C PHE A 99 13.77 -34.66 30.94
N LYS A 100 13.59 -35.93 30.55
CA LYS A 100 14.67 -36.79 30.04
C LYS A 100 15.05 -36.31 28.62
N PRO A 101 16.34 -36.04 28.34
CA PRO A 101 16.76 -35.58 27.03
C PRO A 101 16.62 -36.68 25.97
N MET A 102 15.98 -36.38 24.84
CA MET A 102 15.83 -37.30 23.71
C MET A 102 16.77 -36.91 22.57
N ILE A 103 17.35 -37.90 21.87
CA ILE A 103 18.26 -37.70 20.74
C ILE A 103 17.70 -38.43 19.52
N LYS A 104 17.71 -37.78 18.35
CA LYS A 104 17.31 -38.35 17.05
C LYS A 104 18.37 -38.10 15.99
N ALA A 105 18.51 -39.01 15.03
CA ALA A 105 19.50 -38.88 13.95
C ALA A 105 19.05 -37.83 12.92
N VAL A 106 20.03 -37.16 12.29
CA VAL A 106 19.85 -36.14 11.25
C VAL A 106 20.41 -36.67 9.93
N ALA A 107 19.59 -36.66 8.88
CA ALA A 107 20.07 -36.93 7.52
C ALA A 107 20.53 -35.62 6.85
N GLY A 108 21.79 -35.55 6.43
CA GLY A 108 22.36 -34.35 5.79
C GLY A 108 21.79 -34.05 4.41
N GLY A 109 21.84 -32.78 4.01
CA GLY A 109 21.53 -32.31 2.64
C GLY A 109 20.05 -32.24 2.27
N GLN A 110 19.13 -32.46 3.21
CA GLN A 110 17.69 -32.42 2.95
C GLN A 110 16.89 -31.67 4.02
N PHE A 111 15.69 -31.23 3.64
CA PHE A 111 14.67 -30.76 4.57
C PHE A 111 13.99 -31.96 5.26
N GLN A 112 13.90 -31.94 6.59
CA GLN A 112 13.26 -33.02 7.35
C GLN A 112 12.51 -32.50 8.57
N THR A 113 11.43 -33.22 8.95
CA THR A 113 10.66 -32.95 10.17
C THR A 113 11.00 -33.98 11.25
N ILE A 114 11.50 -33.54 12.39
CA ILE A 114 11.88 -34.38 13.53
C ILE A 114 11.09 -33.92 14.75
N ASN A 115 10.02 -34.64 15.11
CA ASN A 115 9.30 -34.35 16.35
C ASN A 115 9.95 -35.09 17.52
N PHE A 116 9.88 -34.54 18.72
CA PHE A 116 10.34 -35.17 19.95
C PHE A 116 9.16 -35.35 20.92
N GLU A 117 9.14 -36.49 21.60
CA GLU A 117 8.22 -36.75 22.72
C GLU A 117 9.11 -36.91 23.94
N LEU A 118 9.10 -35.94 24.85
CA LEU A 118 9.94 -35.97 26.05
C LEU A 118 9.16 -36.60 27.21
N GLU A 119 9.82 -37.50 27.94
CA GLU A 119 9.31 -38.03 29.20
C GLU A 119 9.75 -37.13 30.35
N LEU A 120 8.88 -36.94 31.34
CA LEU A 120 9.26 -36.32 32.61
C LEU A 120 10.40 -37.10 33.28
N LYS A 121 11.26 -36.37 33.98
CA LYS A 121 12.39 -36.89 34.73
C LYS A 121 12.04 -36.87 36.22
N ASP A 122 11.87 -38.03 36.82
CA ASP A 122 11.65 -38.19 38.25
C ASP A 122 12.94 -37.85 39.04
N GLU A 123 13.07 -36.61 39.49
CA GLU A 123 14.10 -36.14 40.42
C GLU A 123 13.55 -34.99 41.28
N ASP A 124 13.59 -35.15 42.61
CA ASP A 124 13.25 -34.10 43.57
C ASP A 124 14.31 -32.98 43.53
N LEU A 125 13.92 -31.80 43.04
CA LEU A 125 14.75 -30.60 43.11
C LEU A 125 14.54 -29.88 44.46
N PRO A 126 15.61 -29.49 45.17
CA PRO A 126 15.48 -28.71 46.40
C PRO A 126 14.86 -27.33 46.10
N GLU A 127 13.89 -26.94 46.92
CA GLU A 127 13.08 -25.75 46.73
C GLU A 127 13.93 -24.45 46.78
N VAL A 128 14.00 -23.75 45.66
CA VAL A 128 14.62 -22.42 45.58
C VAL A 128 13.61 -21.40 46.10
N VAL A 129 13.81 -20.90 47.31
CA VAL A 129 12.99 -19.84 47.91
C VAL A 129 13.23 -18.52 47.18
N ILE A 130 12.38 -18.21 46.20
CA ILE A 130 12.39 -16.92 45.51
C ILE A 130 11.79 -15.85 46.44
N LEU A 131 12.66 -15.08 47.09
CA LEU A 131 12.29 -13.89 47.87
C LEU A 131 11.94 -12.69 46.96
N TYR A 132 10.89 -12.85 46.15
CA TYR A 132 10.28 -11.75 45.41
C TYR A 132 8.76 -11.93 45.36
N THR A 133 8.00 -11.00 45.92
CA THR A 133 6.53 -11.07 46.02
C THR A 133 5.85 -10.60 44.73
N GLY A 134 6.31 -11.09 43.57
CA GLY A 134 5.83 -10.70 42.25
C GLY A 134 6.52 -11.47 41.12
N ASN A 135 6.12 -11.22 39.88
CA ASN A 135 6.78 -11.77 38.68
C ASN A 135 8.02 -10.92 38.33
N PRO A 136 9.24 -11.48 38.29
CA PRO A 136 10.45 -10.70 37.98
C PRO A 136 10.45 -10.15 36.54
N ALA A 137 9.71 -10.77 35.61
CA ALA A 137 9.54 -10.25 34.26
C ALA A 137 8.79 -8.91 34.25
N ASP A 138 7.76 -8.78 35.09
CA ASP A 138 6.93 -7.56 35.15
C ASP A 138 7.75 -6.38 35.70
N ALA A 139 8.62 -6.62 36.70
CA ALA A 139 9.52 -5.61 37.25
C ALA A 139 10.61 -5.12 36.26
N LEU A 140 11.09 -6.02 35.39
CA LEU A 140 11.99 -5.64 34.29
C LEU A 140 11.25 -4.84 33.21
N ILE A 141 10.02 -5.20 32.88
CA ILE A 141 9.17 -4.45 31.94
C ILE A 141 8.84 -3.06 32.47
N ASP A 142 8.50 -2.92 33.76
CA ASP A 142 8.29 -1.62 34.41
C ASP A 142 9.54 -0.74 34.33
N SER A 143 10.73 -1.34 34.48
CA SER A 143 12.01 -0.65 34.32
C SER A 143 12.26 -0.23 32.87
N ILE A 144 11.98 -1.08 31.89
CA ILE A 144 12.05 -0.73 30.46
C ILE A 144 11.09 0.43 30.14
N ILE A 145 9.84 0.39 30.62
CA ILE A 145 8.84 1.45 30.43
C ILE A 145 9.32 2.77 31.06
N LYS A 146 9.90 2.71 32.26
CA LYS A 146 10.45 3.87 32.98
C LYS A 146 11.63 4.52 32.23
N TYR A 147 12.56 3.74 31.69
CA TYR A 147 13.73 4.25 30.96
C TYR A 147 13.50 4.44 29.45
N LYS A 148 12.34 4.02 28.93
CA LYS A 148 11.93 4.09 27.51
C LYS A 148 12.25 5.40 26.81
N LYS A 149 11.95 6.54 27.44
CA LYS A 149 12.17 7.88 26.85
C LYS A 149 13.64 8.26 26.70
N THR A 150 14.52 7.67 27.52
CA THR A 150 15.97 7.85 27.50
C THR A 150 16.63 6.89 26.51
N ASN A 151 16.15 5.64 26.44
CA ASN A 151 16.67 4.60 25.54
C ASN A 151 16.19 4.77 24.09
N GLU A 152 15.08 5.49 23.88
CA GLU A 152 14.67 5.95 22.55
C GLU A 152 15.67 6.99 22.00
N PHE A 153 16.50 6.56 21.04
CA PHE A 153 17.55 7.34 20.40
C PHE A 153 17.06 8.69 19.84
N LYS A 154 17.59 9.79 20.41
CA LYS A 154 17.28 11.18 20.06
C LYS A 154 18.57 11.98 19.87
N PRO A 155 19.11 12.07 18.65
CA PRO A 155 20.35 12.79 18.40
C PRO A 155 20.12 14.30 18.48
N TYR A 156 20.93 14.99 19.29
CA TYR A 156 20.87 16.45 19.43
C TYR A 156 21.50 17.19 18.24
N THR A 157 22.43 16.55 17.52
CA THR A 157 23.13 17.12 16.37
C THR A 157 22.74 16.43 15.05
N PRO A 158 22.93 17.09 13.89
CA PRO A 158 22.76 16.43 12.60
C PRO A 158 23.68 15.24 12.44
N TYR A 159 23.13 14.14 11.94
CA TYR A 159 23.84 12.89 11.72
C TYR A 159 23.46 12.30 10.36
N LYS A 160 24.32 11.42 9.84
CA LYS A 160 24.04 10.66 8.63
C LYS A 160 24.47 9.21 8.77
N TYR A 161 23.86 8.34 7.97
CA TYR A 161 24.17 6.91 7.91
C TYR A 161 23.90 6.35 6.52
N ASN A 162 24.56 5.25 6.19
CA ASN A 162 24.23 4.45 5.01
C ASN A 162 23.08 3.51 5.38
N ALA A 163 22.07 3.43 4.51
CA ALA A 163 20.96 2.50 4.62
C ALA A 163 20.93 1.58 3.40
N TYR A 164 21.08 0.28 3.64
CA TYR A 164 20.85 -0.77 2.66
C TYR A 164 19.49 -1.39 2.91
N ALA A 165 18.68 -1.52 1.87
CA ALA A 165 17.39 -2.19 1.93
C ALA A 165 17.29 -3.26 0.83
N LYS A 166 17.11 -4.52 1.23
CA LYS A 166 16.78 -5.64 0.36
C LYS A 166 15.31 -6.02 0.57
N VAL A 167 14.51 -6.00 -0.48
CA VAL A 167 13.09 -6.37 -0.48
C VAL A 167 12.90 -7.54 -1.45
N GLN A 168 12.33 -8.64 -0.98
CA GLN A 168 12.00 -9.81 -1.77
C GLN A 168 10.50 -10.12 -1.65
N MET A 169 9.91 -10.59 -2.73
CA MET A 169 8.56 -11.16 -2.75
C MET A 169 8.57 -12.51 -3.45
N ASP A 170 7.89 -13.47 -2.84
CA ASP A 170 7.84 -14.85 -3.30
C ASP A 170 6.39 -15.34 -3.36
N ALA A 171 5.98 -16.04 -4.42
CA ALA A 171 4.70 -16.72 -4.46
C ALA A 171 4.74 -17.99 -3.60
N ASN A 172 3.82 -18.15 -2.64
CA ASN A 172 3.75 -19.33 -1.78
C ASN A 172 2.65 -20.32 -2.22
N ASN A 173 2.68 -21.55 -1.68
CA ASN A 173 1.77 -22.65 -2.07
C ASN A 173 1.86 -23.04 -3.56
N VAL A 174 3.03 -22.90 -4.19
CA VAL A 174 3.26 -23.32 -5.58
C VAL A 174 3.29 -24.85 -5.65
N SER A 175 2.12 -25.43 -5.91
CA SER A 175 1.93 -26.89 -5.97
C SER A 175 2.19 -27.46 -7.37
N ALA A 176 2.67 -28.71 -7.43
CA ALA A 176 2.80 -29.46 -8.69
C ALA A 176 1.47 -29.51 -9.49
N ARG A 177 0.32 -29.53 -8.80
CA ARG A 177 -1.02 -29.47 -9.43
C ARG A 177 -1.30 -28.15 -10.14
N LEU A 178 -0.76 -27.03 -9.64
CA LEU A 178 -0.84 -25.73 -10.32
C LEU A 178 0.04 -25.74 -11.58
N MET A 179 1.28 -26.23 -11.44
CA MET A 179 2.28 -26.27 -12.52
C MET A 179 1.95 -27.26 -13.64
N ASN A 180 1.13 -28.29 -13.36
CA ASN A 180 0.59 -29.22 -14.35
C ASN A 180 -0.64 -28.70 -15.12
N ARG A 181 -1.06 -27.45 -14.91
CA ARG A 181 -2.13 -26.83 -15.74
C ARG A 181 -1.54 -26.37 -17.07
N LYS A 182 -2.31 -26.52 -18.18
CA LYS A 182 -1.92 -26.07 -19.53
C LYS A 182 -1.44 -24.60 -19.63
N LEU A 183 -1.92 -23.73 -18.74
CA LEU A 183 -1.49 -22.33 -18.67
C LEU A 183 -0.05 -22.16 -18.15
N MET A 184 0.46 -23.12 -17.36
CA MET A 184 1.79 -23.09 -16.75
C MET A 184 2.84 -23.88 -17.55
N ASP A 185 2.46 -24.62 -18.60
CA ASP A 185 3.40 -25.35 -19.47
C ASP A 185 4.60 -24.50 -19.96
N PRO A 186 4.44 -23.23 -20.39
CA PRO A 186 5.56 -22.38 -20.81
C PRO A 186 6.50 -21.94 -19.68
N PHE A 187 6.19 -22.27 -18.42
CA PHE A 187 6.87 -21.81 -17.22
C PHE A 187 7.40 -22.94 -16.35
N LYS A 188 7.39 -24.19 -16.81
CA LYS A 188 7.84 -25.33 -15.99
C LYS A 188 9.29 -25.20 -15.48
N PHE A 189 10.15 -24.49 -16.20
CA PHE A 189 11.53 -24.17 -15.77
C PHE A 189 11.62 -23.35 -14.48
N ILE A 190 10.55 -22.71 -14.01
CA ILE A 190 10.57 -22.00 -12.71
C ILE A 190 10.56 -22.98 -11.53
N LEU A 191 10.22 -24.26 -11.74
CA LEU A 191 10.29 -25.31 -10.71
C LEU A 191 11.71 -25.50 -10.17
N ASP A 192 12.71 -25.28 -11.01
CA ASP A 192 14.13 -25.38 -10.66
C ASP A 192 14.58 -24.27 -9.67
N TYR A 193 13.70 -23.29 -9.40
CA TYR A 193 13.89 -22.16 -8.49
C TYR A 193 12.90 -22.14 -7.32
N VAL A 194 12.14 -23.23 -7.11
CA VAL A 194 11.26 -23.38 -5.93
C VAL A 194 12.08 -23.87 -4.75
N ASP A 195 12.03 -23.14 -3.63
CA ASP A 195 12.69 -23.51 -2.36
C ASP A 195 11.65 -23.59 -1.22
N THR A 196 12.06 -24.02 -0.03
CA THR A 196 11.21 -24.15 1.15
C THR A 196 11.61 -23.14 2.23
N SER A 197 10.66 -22.32 2.66
CA SER A 197 10.86 -21.28 3.68
C SER A 197 11.06 -21.93 5.04
N THR A 198 12.15 -21.60 5.73
CA THR A 198 12.52 -22.19 7.03
C THR A 198 11.77 -21.59 8.21
N ILE A 199 11.16 -20.42 8.02
CA ILE A 199 10.24 -19.78 8.99
C ILE A 199 8.86 -20.44 8.95
N SER A 200 8.38 -20.83 7.76
CA SER A 200 6.97 -21.24 7.56
C SER A 200 6.77 -22.70 7.14
N GLY A 201 7.85 -23.41 6.76
CA GLY A 201 7.81 -24.76 6.21
C GLY A 201 7.10 -24.90 4.85
N LYS A 202 6.71 -23.79 4.20
CA LYS A 202 5.99 -23.82 2.91
C LYS A 202 6.94 -23.61 1.73
N SER A 203 6.64 -24.25 0.60
CA SER A 203 7.34 -23.97 -0.65
C SER A 203 7.00 -22.58 -1.17
N TYR A 204 8.02 -21.90 -1.69
CA TYR A 204 7.94 -20.57 -2.26
C TYR A 204 8.70 -20.49 -3.59
N LEU A 205 8.24 -19.59 -4.45
CA LEU A 205 8.88 -19.25 -5.72
C LEU A 205 9.13 -17.74 -5.76
N PRO A 206 10.37 -17.27 -5.81
CA PRO A 206 10.64 -15.84 -5.92
C PRO A 206 10.02 -15.19 -7.15
N ILE A 207 9.31 -14.07 -6.96
CA ILE A 207 8.66 -13.32 -8.04
C ILE A 207 9.25 -11.92 -8.23
N MET A 208 9.92 -11.38 -7.22
CA MET A 208 10.58 -10.07 -7.27
C MET A 208 11.67 -9.96 -6.20
N ILE A 209 12.77 -9.30 -6.55
CA ILE A 209 13.79 -8.80 -5.62
C ILE A 209 14.17 -7.36 -5.97
N THR A 210 14.42 -6.54 -4.96
CA THR A 210 14.85 -5.14 -5.09
C THR A 210 15.89 -4.82 -4.03
N GLU A 211 17.02 -4.29 -4.46
CA GLU A 211 18.11 -3.80 -3.60
C GLU A 211 18.19 -2.29 -3.75
N THR A 212 18.33 -1.55 -2.65
CA THR A 212 18.51 -0.09 -2.65
C THR A 212 19.60 0.28 -1.66
N MET A 213 20.48 1.19 -2.08
CA MET A 213 21.49 1.81 -1.24
C MET A 213 21.30 3.31 -1.21
N SER A 214 21.19 3.87 -0.02
CA SER A 214 20.98 5.28 0.22
C SER A 214 21.86 5.82 1.34
N GLU A 215 22.09 7.13 1.30
CA GLU A 215 22.68 7.88 2.41
C GLU A 215 21.57 8.73 3.03
N VAL A 216 21.30 8.51 4.31
CA VAL A 216 20.21 9.16 5.04
C VAL A 216 20.78 10.26 5.91
N TYR A 217 20.23 11.46 5.79
CA TYR A 217 20.59 12.67 6.50
C TYR A 217 19.45 13.07 7.44
N GLU A 218 19.72 13.16 8.73
CA GLU A 218 18.73 13.50 9.74
C GLU A 218 19.23 14.62 10.65
N ARG A 219 18.31 15.51 11.04
CA ARG A 219 18.55 16.55 12.05
C ARG A 219 17.31 16.77 12.90
N SER A 220 17.52 17.13 14.16
CA SER A 220 16.43 17.32 15.13
C SER A 220 15.88 18.76 15.16
N ASN A 221 16.67 19.77 14.78
CA ASN A 221 16.22 21.17 14.76
C ASN A 221 16.63 21.92 13.47
N PRO A 222 15.66 22.40 12.64
CA PRO A 222 14.26 21.95 12.60
C PRO A 222 14.18 20.52 12.05
N LYS A 223 13.33 19.68 12.68
CA LYS A 223 13.26 18.22 12.42
C LYS A 223 13.11 17.92 10.92
N SER A 224 14.09 17.22 10.34
CA SER A 224 14.11 16.88 8.92
C SER A 224 14.88 15.57 8.68
N LYS A 225 14.33 14.70 7.82
CA LYS A 225 14.93 13.45 7.33
C LYS A 225 14.96 13.52 5.80
N LYS A 226 16.14 13.33 5.20
CA LYS A 226 16.38 13.33 3.76
C LYS A 226 17.12 12.05 3.37
N GLU A 227 16.61 11.32 2.39
CA GLU A 227 17.24 10.10 1.87
C GLU A 227 17.80 10.35 0.48
N VAL A 228 19.09 10.08 0.26
CA VAL A 228 19.75 10.20 -1.04
C VAL A 228 20.03 8.81 -1.58
N VAL A 229 19.17 8.34 -2.49
CA VAL A 229 19.30 7.03 -3.14
C VAL A 229 20.29 7.13 -4.30
N PHE A 230 21.46 6.48 -4.15
CA PHE A 230 22.54 6.52 -5.13
C PHE A 230 22.73 5.21 -5.91
N ALA A 231 22.12 4.11 -5.46
CA ALA A 231 22.02 2.86 -6.21
C ALA A 231 20.68 2.16 -5.95
N SER A 232 20.04 1.63 -6.99
CA SER A 232 18.85 0.79 -6.88
C SER A 232 18.82 -0.24 -8.01
N LYS A 233 18.62 -1.52 -7.66
CA LYS A 233 18.58 -2.66 -8.57
C LYS A 233 17.27 -3.42 -8.37
N VAL A 234 16.61 -3.79 -9.46
CA VAL A 234 15.26 -4.38 -9.44
C VAL A 234 15.22 -5.56 -10.42
N ALA A 235 14.74 -6.71 -9.98
CA ALA A 235 14.26 -7.77 -10.84
C ALA A 235 12.85 -8.17 -10.41
N GLY A 236 11.88 -8.02 -11.32
CA GLY A 236 10.49 -8.39 -11.08
C GLY A 236 9.53 -7.62 -11.97
N LEU A 237 8.32 -7.39 -11.48
CA LEU A 237 7.32 -6.56 -12.16
C LEU A 237 7.74 -5.08 -12.14
N ASP A 238 8.02 -4.54 -13.32
CA ASP A 238 8.57 -3.19 -13.51
C ASP A 238 7.58 -2.08 -13.12
N SER A 239 7.47 -1.77 -11.82
CA SER A 239 6.77 -0.58 -11.35
C SER A 239 7.42 0.05 -10.11
N LEU A 240 7.87 1.30 -10.25
CA LEU A 240 8.30 2.12 -9.12
C LEU A 240 7.22 2.21 -8.03
N ASN A 241 5.94 2.11 -8.41
CA ASN A 241 4.81 2.15 -7.49
C ASN A 241 4.87 1.02 -6.45
N ILE A 242 5.20 -0.22 -6.84
CA ILE A 242 5.30 -1.34 -5.91
C ILE A 242 6.50 -1.15 -4.96
N ILE A 243 7.63 -0.65 -5.46
CA ILE A 243 8.82 -0.37 -4.62
C ILE A 243 8.52 0.77 -3.63
N GLN A 244 7.89 1.84 -4.08
CA GLN A 244 7.43 2.93 -3.21
C GLN A 244 6.37 2.46 -2.20
N PHE A 245 5.47 1.58 -2.61
CA PHE A 245 4.44 1.02 -1.74
C PHE A 245 5.07 0.14 -0.65
N ILE A 246 5.94 -0.82 -0.99
CA ILE A 246 6.58 -1.69 0.00
C ILE A 246 7.53 -0.90 0.92
N GLY A 247 8.33 0.01 0.37
CA GLY A 247 9.20 0.89 1.16
C GLY A 247 8.43 1.82 2.11
N LYS A 248 7.15 2.10 1.84
CA LYS A 248 6.26 2.91 2.70
C LYS A 248 5.36 2.07 3.62
N LEU A 249 5.05 0.82 3.25
CA LEU A 249 4.46 -0.17 4.15
C LEU A 249 5.40 -0.47 5.31
N SER A 250 6.71 -0.50 5.06
CA SER A 250 7.72 -0.50 6.11
C SER A 250 7.93 0.90 6.69
N GLN A 251 6.90 1.44 7.36
CA GLN A 251 7.11 2.56 8.28
C GLN A 251 8.22 2.19 9.27
N ASP A 252 9.02 3.17 9.72
CA ASP A 252 10.08 2.95 10.72
C ASP A 252 9.43 2.48 12.04
N VAL A 253 9.33 1.17 12.24
CA VAL A 253 8.74 0.57 13.44
C VAL A 253 9.59 1.00 14.62
N ASN A 254 8.99 1.77 15.53
CA ASN A 254 9.65 2.26 16.73
C ASN A 254 9.08 1.51 17.93
N ILE A 255 9.79 0.47 18.37
CA ILE A 255 9.39 -0.39 19.50
C ILE A 255 9.11 0.40 20.78
N TYR A 256 9.78 1.54 20.99
CA TYR A 256 9.61 2.42 22.14
C TYR A 256 8.34 3.31 22.06
N SER A 257 7.60 3.26 20.96
CA SER A 257 6.26 3.84 20.85
C SER A 257 5.20 2.97 21.54
N ASN A 258 4.07 3.56 21.95
CA ASN A 258 2.96 2.80 22.55
C ASN A 258 2.15 2.01 21.51
N PHE A 259 2.09 2.52 20.27
CA PHE A 259 1.36 1.90 19.16
C PHE A 259 2.23 1.90 17.91
N ASN A 260 2.39 0.73 17.30
CA ASN A 260 3.02 0.58 15.99
C ASN A 260 1.90 0.50 14.93
N GLU A 261 1.83 1.47 14.03
CA GLU A 261 0.86 1.47 12.93
C GLU A 261 1.37 0.58 11.78
N LEU A 262 0.71 -0.55 11.53
CA LEU A 262 1.03 -1.51 10.48
C LEU A 262 -0.25 -1.85 9.72
N PHE A 263 -0.20 -1.81 8.38
CA PHE A 263 -1.37 -2.11 7.53
C PHE A 263 -2.64 -1.32 7.90
N GLU A 264 -2.50 -0.03 8.23
CA GLU A 264 -3.60 0.86 8.66
C GLU A 264 -4.23 0.43 10.02
N LYS A 265 -3.55 -0.42 10.80
CA LYS A 265 -3.96 -0.90 12.13
C LYS A 265 -2.96 -0.53 13.20
N ASN A 266 -3.44 -0.12 14.37
CA ASN A 266 -2.60 0.18 15.53
C ASN A 266 -2.36 -1.07 16.38
N PHE A 267 -1.14 -1.60 16.37
CA PHE A 267 -0.72 -2.68 17.25
C PHE A 267 -0.16 -2.12 18.55
N VAL A 268 -0.60 -2.66 19.70
CA VAL A 268 -0.06 -2.27 21.01
C VAL A 268 1.38 -2.78 21.14
N SER A 269 2.34 -1.92 21.46
CA SER A 269 3.72 -2.36 21.74
C SER A 269 3.79 -3.20 23.03
N PRO A 270 4.61 -4.27 23.12
CA PRO A 270 4.83 -5.00 24.37
C PRO A 270 5.50 -4.14 25.47
N ILE A 271 6.00 -2.96 25.13
CA ILE A 271 6.55 -1.97 26.08
C ILE A 271 5.77 -0.64 26.04
N ALA A 272 4.50 -0.70 25.64
CA ALA A 272 3.57 0.42 25.82
C ALA A 272 3.42 0.76 27.31
N ASP A 273 3.09 2.01 27.64
CA ASP A 273 2.91 2.45 29.05
C ASP A 273 1.80 1.67 29.79
N PHE A 274 0.90 1.01 29.03
CA PHE A 274 -0.20 0.15 29.48
C PHE A 274 -0.04 -1.30 28.97
N GLY A 275 1.19 -1.72 28.64
CA GLY A 275 1.47 -3.05 28.07
C GLY A 275 0.95 -4.21 28.91
N HIS A 276 1.00 -4.05 30.24
CA HIS A 276 0.42 -4.98 31.22
C HIS A 276 -1.06 -5.29 31.01
N ASP A 277 -1.87 -4.39 30.42
CA ASP A 277 -3.29 -4.69 30.15
C ASP A 277 -3.50 -5.68 28.99
N PHE A 278 -2.49 -5.80 28.12
CA PHE A 278 -2.53 -6.56 26.86
C PHE A 278 -1.64 -7.80 26.88
N TYR A 279 -0.56 -7.83 27.66
CA TYR A 279 0.46 -8.88 27.61
C TYR A 279 0.68 -9.60 28.95
N LYS A 280 1.07 -10.87 28.85
CA LYS A 280 1.72 -11.61 29.95
C LYS A 280 3.21 -11.73 29.64
N TYR A 281 4.07 -11.48 30.62
CA TYR A 281 5.52 -11.51 30.47
C TYR A 281 6.14 -12.67 31.26
N TYR A 282 7.16 -13.28 30.67
CA TYR A 282 7.86 -14.44 31.21
C TYR A 282 9.36 -14.21 31.09
N LEU A 283 10.09 -14.27 32.21
CA LEU A 283 11.55 -14.24 32.22
C LEU A 283 12.06 -15.65 31.91
N VAL A 284 12.78 -15.81 30.80
CA VAL A 284 13.14 -17.14 30.26
C VAL A 284 14.61 -17.47 30.49
N ASP A 285 15.52 -16.52 30.25
CA ASP A 285 16.96 -16.78 30.30
C ASP A 285 17.77 -15.51 30.65
N SER A 286 19.06 -15.67 30.96
CA SER A 286 20.03 -14.57 31.04
C SER A 286 21.36 -14.94 30.40
N ALA A 287 21.89 -14.05 29.57
CA ALA A 287 23.12 -14.26 28.80
C ALA A 287 24.05 -13.04 28.88
N PHE A 288 25.36 -13.29 28.87
CA PHE A 288 26.36 -12.24 28.82
C PHE A 288 26.69 -11.90 27.36
N MET A 289 26.22 -10.75 26.88
CA MET A 289 26.30 -10.33 25.48
C MET A 289 26.84 -8.90 25.38
N GLY A 290 27.75 -8.65 24.43
CA GLY A 290 28.35 -7.32 24.26
C GLY A 290 29.13 -6.79 25.48
N GLY A 291 29.59 -7.68 26.37
CA GLY A 291 30.28 -7.30 27.60
C GLY A 291 29.38 -6.89 28.78
N LYS A 292 28.06 -7.11 28.68
CA LYS A 292 27.08 -6.79 29.72
C LYS A 292 26.10 -7.96 29.91
N TRP A 293 25.44 -8.07 31.06
CA TRP A 293 24.35 -9.04 31.20
C TRP A 293 23.11 -8.56 30.46
N CYS A 294 22.41 -9.51 29.84
CA CYS A 294 21.14 -9.28 29.17
C CYS A 294 20.13 -10.37 29.61
N TYR A 295 18.89 -9.97 29.84
CA TYR A 295 17.79 -10.87 30.21
C TYR A 295 16.85 -11.08 29.02
N HIS A 296 16.41 -12.32 28.80
CA HIS A 296 15.44 -12.67 27.77
C HIS A 296 14.03 -12.73 28.36
N ILE A 297 13.14 -11.84 27.88
CA ILE A 297 11.75 -11.76 28.31
C ILE A 297 10.85 -12.10 27.13
N MET A 298 10.00 -13.11 27.28
CA MET A 298 8.98 -13.46 26.29
C MET A 298 7.62 -12.93 26.67
N PHE A 299 6.81 -12.55 25.67
CA PHE A 299 5.48 -11.98 25.85
C PHE A 299 4.43 -12.65 24.95
N LYS A 300 3.20 -12.77 25.49
CA LYS A 300 2.03 -13.31 24.76
C LYS A 300 0.78 -12.50 25.09
N PRO A 301 -0.14 -12.24 24.13
CA PRO A 301 -1.36 -11.50 24.39
C PRO A 301 -2.26 -12.16 25.44
N LYS A 302 -2.95 -11.35 26.25
CA LYS A 302 -3.93 -11.79 27.24
C LYS A 302 -5.25 -12.26 26.62
N ARG A 303 -5.57 -11.80 25.41
CA ARG A 303 -6.85 -12.04 24.72
C ARG A 303 -6.62 -12.37 23.25
N ARG A 304 -7.65 -13.00 22.65
CA ARG A 304 -7.69 -13.44 21.26
C ARG A 304 -8.17 -12.34 20.31
N GLN A 305 -7.58 -12.27 19.12
CA GLN A 305 -7.88 -11.31 18.04
C GLN A 305 -7.64 -9.82 18.36
N GLU A 306 -6.93 -9.49 19.44
CA GLU A 306 -6.47 -8.12 19.68
C GLU A 306 -5.24 -7.81 18.81
N LEU A 307 -5.11 -6.57 18.34
CA LEU A 307 -3.97 -6.09 17.53
C LEU A 307 -2.72 -5.99 18.42
N THR A 308 -2.06 -7.13 18.58
CA THR A 308 -1.01 -7.40 19.57
C THR A 308 0.03 -8.39 19.03
N TYR A 309 1.16 -8.50 19.71
CA TYR A 309 2.29 -9.33 19.31
C TYR A 309 2.56 -10.52 20.25
N THR A 310 3.09 -11.60 19.70
CA THR A 310 3.81 -12.66 20.42
C THR A 310 5.31 -12.49 20.16
N GLY A 311 6.17 -12.97 21.05
CA GLY A 311 7.61 -12.98 20.80
C GLY A 311 8.47 -12.81 22.04
N GLY A 312 9.66 -12.24 21.86
CA GLY A 312 10.64 -12.06 22.91
C GLY A 312 11.52 -10.83 22.70
N LEU A 313 12.07 -10.30 23.79
CA LEU A 313 13.01 -9.20 23.79
C LEU A 313 14.19 -9.49 24.72
N TRP A 314 15.37 -9.04 24.32
CA TRP A 314 16.57 -9.03 25.13
C TRP A 314 16.78 -7.62 25.68
N VAL A 315 16.87 -7.50 27.01
CA VAL A 315 17.09 -6.24 27.71
C VAL A 315 18.42 -6.23 28.43
N ASN A 316 19.20 -5.16 28.28
CA ASN A 316 20.43 -4.97 29.03
C ASN A 316 20.16 -4.67 30.53
N ASP A 317 20.88 -5.34 31.41
CA ASP A 317 20.80 -5.25 32.87
C ASP A 317 20.89 -3.84 33.47
N THR A 318 21.77 -3.00 32.91
CA THR A 318 22.22 -1.74 33.52
C THR A 318 21.45 -0.55 32.95
N SER A 319 21.24 -0.53 31.62
CA SER A 319 20.57 0.56 30.92
C SER A 319 19.07 0.33 30.70
N TYR A 320 18.58 -0.90 30.86
CA TYR A 320 17.23 -1.33 30.46
C TYR A 320 16.92 -1.05 28.98
N ALA A 321 17.95 -0.93 28.14
CA ALA A 321 17.81 -0.77 26.70
C ALA A 321 17.57 -2.14 26.04
N ILE A 322 16.76 -2.14 24.99
CA ILE A 322 16.49 -3.34 24.19
C ILE A 322 17.64 -3.53 23.20
N THR A 323 18.24 -4.72 23.21
CA THR A 323 19.38 -5.08 22.35
C THR A 323 18.93 -5.87 21.12
N ASP A 324 17.94 -6.75 21.30
CA ASP A 324 17.27 -7.55 20.27
C ASP A 324 15.79 -7.67 20.63
N ILE A 325 14.91 -7.65 19.64
CA ILE A 325 13.48 -7.92 19.84
C ILE A 325 12.86 -8.57 18.61
N GLU A 326 12.06 -9.59 18.85
CA GLU A 326 11.26 -10.30 17.87
C GLU A 326 9.77 -10.13 18.21
N LEU A 327 9.02 -9.61 17.24
CA LEU A 327 7.59 -9.33 17.28
C LEU A 327 6.91 -10.12 16.16
N ARG A 328 6.08 -11.08 16.50
CA ARG A 328 5.19 -11.76 15.55
C ARG A 328 3.75 -11.35 15.82
N ILE A 329 2.92 -11.15 14.80
CA ILE A 329 1.49 -10.89 15.05
C ILE A 329 0.84 -12.13 15.68
N ALA A 330 -0.18 -11.94 16.52
CA ALA A 330 -0.98 -13.06 17.00
C ALA A 330 -1.68 -13.79 15.84
N ASP A 331 -1.65 -15.12 15.80
CA ASP A 331 -2.19 -15.94 14.70
C ASP A 331 -3.69 -15.73 14.42
N ASP A 332 -4.42 -15.19 15.40
CA ASP A 332 -5.85 -14.91 15.30
C ASP A 332 -6.19 -13.43 15.08
N ALA A 333 -5.20 -12.56 14.86
CA ALA A 333 -5.39 -11.15 14.55
C ALA A 333 -6.37 -10.94 13.37
N ASN A 334 -7.28 -9.97 13.50
CA ASN A 334 -8.26 -9.62 12.48
C ASN A 334 -7.63 -8.70 11.40
N LEU A 335 -6.60 -9.20 10.71
CA LEU A 335 -6.01 -8.57 9.52
C LEU A 335 -6.60 -9.14 8.23
N ASN A 336 -6.64 -8.31 7.18
CA ASN A 336 -7.00 -8.77 5.84
C ASN A 336 -5.77 -9.11 5.04
N PHE A 337 -5.90 -10.21 4.30
CA PHE A 337 -4.87 -10.69 3.37
C PHE A 337 -3.50 -10.95 3.99
N VAL A 338 -3.32 -10.88 5.31
CA VAL A 338 -2.10 -11.20 6.06
C VAL A 338 -2.42 -12.36 7.02
N ASN A 339 -1.75 -13.49 6.85
CA ASN A 339 -1.86 -14.66 7.73
C ASN A 339 -0.86 -14.61 8.89
N ASP A 340 0.33 -14.06 8.65
CA ASP A 340 1.48 -14.08 9.55
C ASP A 340 2.38 -12.89 9.22
N MET A 341 3.10 -12.38 10.21
CA MET A 341 4.01 -11.25 10.09
C MET A 341 4.99 -11.29 11.25
N GLY A 342 6.29 -11.21 10.93
CA GLY A 342 7.37 -11.16 11.91
C GLY A 342 8.24 -9.92 11.69
N ILE A 343 8.59 -9.22 12.76
CA ILE A 343 9.54 -8.10 12.78
C ILE A 343 10.63 -8.47 13.78
N LYS A 344 11.87 -8.54 13.32
CA LYS A 344 13.05 -8.63 14.18
C LYS A 344 13.87 -7.35 14.07
N GLN A 345 14.22 -6.74 15.19
CA GLN A 345 15.09 -5.57 15.25
C GLN A 345 16.29 -5.84 16.16
N GLU A 346 17.48 -5.50 15.66
CA GLU A 346 18.75 -5.59 16.38
C GLU A 346 19.29 -4.17 16.58
N PHE A 347 19.78 -3.90 17.79
CA PHE A 347 20.30 -2.62 18.20
C PHE A 347 21.79 -2.71 18.51
N SER A 348 22.53 -1.66 18.18
CA SER A 348 23.96 -1.56 18.46
C SER A 348 24.25 -0.31 19.28
N GLU A 349 25.19 -0.44 20.21
CA GLU A 349 25.61 0.63 21.09
C GLU A 349 26.46 1.68 20.33
N ILE A 350 26.23 2.95 20.64
CA ILE A 350 26.95 4.12 20.12
C ILE A 350 27.34 5.01 21.30
N GLY A 351 28.65 5.18 21.50
CA GLY A 351 29.18 5.79 22.72
C GLY A 351 28.97 4.86 23.93
N ASP A 352 28.84 5.44 25.12
CA ASP A 352 28.82 4.67 26.37
C ASP A 352 27.40 4.35 26.91
N THR A 353 26.34 4.88 26.27
CA THR A 353 24.96 4.85 26.82
C THR A 353 23.83 4.77 25.81
N SER A 354 24.06 5.02 24.52
CA SER A 354 22.99 5.14 23.52
C SER A 354 22.91 3.92 22.60
N TRP A 355 21.70 3.47 22.28
CA TRP A 355 21.46 2.32 21.39
C TRP A 355 20.76 2.77 20.12
N ILE A 356 21.20 2.32 18.95
CA ILE A 356 20.58 2.62 17.65
C ILE A 356 20.16 1.35 16.94
N LYS A 357 19.06 1.42 16.17
CA LYS A 357 18.64 0.31 15.30
C LYS A 357 19.69 0.12 14.20
N SER A 358 20.39 -1.01 14.21
CA SER A 358 21.42 -1.35 13.22
C SER A 358 20.93 -2.34 12.17
N LYS A 359 19.95 -3.19 12.52
CA LYS A 359 19.31 -4.12 11.60
C LYS A 359 17.82 -4.26 11.86
N GLU A 360 17.07 -4.47 10.79
CA GLU A 360 15.64 -4.75 10.82
C GLU A 360 15.32 -5.82 9.78
N LYS A 361 14.70 -6.92 10.19
CA LYS A 361 14.08 -7.90 9.29
C LYS A 361 12.57 -7.86 9.47
N LEU A 362 11.84 -7.75 8.37
CA LEU A 362 10.39 -7.82 8.31
C LEU A 362 10.00 -8.96 7.37
N PHE A 363 9.07 -9.80 7.83
CA PHE A 363 8.44 -10.90 7.11
C PHE A 363 6.92 -10.72 7.13
N VAL A 364 6.24 -11.06 6.03
CA VAL A 364 4.78 -11.05 5.92
C VAL A 364 4.30 -12.22 5.04
N ASP A 365 3.35 -13.02 5.49
CA ASP A 365 2.59 -14.00 4.68
C ASP A 365 1.30 -13.37 4.18
N PHE A 366 1.30 -12.90 2.94
CA PHE A 366 0.09 -12.43 2.27
C PHE A 366 -0.70 -13.59 1.67
N ASN A 367 -2.00 -13.67 1.92
CA ASN A 367 -2.85 -14.73 1.39
C ASN A 367 -4.31 -14.25 1.22
N VAL A 368 -4.83 -14.35 -0.01
CA VAL A 368 -6.20 -13.90 -0.35
C VAL A 368 -7.25 -14.65 0.47
N VAL A 369 -7.03 -15.96 0.68
CA VAL A 369 -7.86 -16.83 1.52
C VAL A 369 -6.99 -17.41 2.62
N GLU A 370 -7.42 -17.24 3.87
CA GLU A 370 -6.71 -17.75 5.05
C GLU A 370 -6.61 -19.27 5.05
N ASN A 371 -5.55 -19.79 5.68
CA ASN A 371 -5.36 -21.20 6.02
C ASN A 371 -5.51 -22.20 4.86
N THR A 372 -5.37 -21.75 3.60
CA THR A 372 -5.66 -22.55 2.41
C THR A 372 -4.42 -22.76 1.53
N ARG A 373 -3.78 -23.94 1.63
CA ARG A 373 -2.67 -24.36 0.74
C ARG A 373 -3.06 -24.58 -0.73
N LYS A 374 -4.32 -24.33 -1.12
CA LYS A 374 -4.86 -24.53 -2.48
C LYS A 374 -4.76 -23.28 -3.37
N ILE A 375 -4.54 -22.12 -2.77
CA ILE A 375 -4.47 -20.82 -3.44
C ILE A 375 -3.04 -20.29 -3.23
N VAL A 376 -2.50 -19.66 -4.27
CA VAL A 376 -1.19 -19.02 -4.22
C VAL A 376 -1.29 -17.75 -3.40
N GLY A 377 -0.54 -17.67 -2.30
CA GLY A 377 -0.28 -16.43 -1.57
C GLY A 377 1.06 -15.84 -1.99
N ALA A 378 1.54 -14.86 -1.23
CA ALA A 378 2.85 -14.26 -1.41
C ALA A 378 3.55 -14.00 -0.07
N TYR A 379 4.79 -14.44 0.08
CA TYR A 379 5.66 -13.95 1.15
C TYR A 379 6.29 -12.62 0.72
N GLY A 380 6.40 -11.70 1.67
CA GLY A 380 7.21 -10.50 1.57
C GLY A 380 8.31 -10.53 2.62
N TYR A 381 9.55 -10.30 2.20
CA TYR A 381 10.71 -10.15 3.08
C TYR A 381 11.33 -8.77 2.85
N LYS A 382 11.69 -8.08 3.92
CA LYS A 382 12.52 -6.86 3.88
C LYS A 382 13.64 -7.00 4.91
N THR A 383 14.88 -6.79 4.49
CA THR A 383 16.04 -6.62 5.35
C THR A 383 16.57 -5.20 5.20
N SER A 384 16.53 -4.41 6.27
CA SER A 384 17.20 -3.11 6.38
C SER A 384 18.49 -3.27 7.19
N ILE A 385 19.60 -2.73 6.71
CA ILE A 385 20.87 -2.65 7.44
C ILE A 385 21.31 -1.19 7.46
N PHE A 386 21.61 -0.68 8.64
CA PHE A 386 22.02 0.70 8.89
C PHE A 386 23.46 0.72 9.39
N SER A 387 24.33 1.46 8.73
CA SER A 387 25.78 1.44 8.99
C SER A 387 26.42 2.82 8.78
N ASP A 388 27.69 2.96 9.20
CA ASP A 388 28.48 4.19 9.02
C ASP A 388 27.77 5.44 9.60
N PHE A 389 27.29 5.32 10.84
CA PHE A 389 26.68 6.43 11.58
C PHE A 389 27.73 7.51 11.88
N ARG A 390 27.61 8.66 11.24
CA ARG A 390 28.47 9.83 11.44
C ARG A 390 27.69 10.96 12.08
N PHE A 391 28.19 11.41 13.23
CA PHE A 391 27.60 12.47 14.04
C PHE A 391 28.26 13.83 13.74
N ASN A 392 27.61 14.91 14.17
CA ASN A 392 28.10 16.28 14.02
C ASN A 392 28.44 16.65 12.57
N VAL A 393 27.66 16.10 11.63
CA VAL A 393 27.82 16.39 10.20
C VAL A 393 27.54 17.88 9.99
N PRO A 394 28.36 18.61 9.20
CA PRO A 394 28.02 19.96 8.80
C PRO A 394 26.59 20.01 8.27
N ASN A 395 25.80 20.99 8.72
CA ASN A 395 24.42 21.17 8.28
C ASN A 395 24.43 21.66 6.83
N ASP A 396 24.72 20.76 5.88
CA ASP A 396 24.78 21.05 4.46
C ASP A 396 23.40 21.53 4.02
N SER A 397 23.34 22.86 3.89
CA SER A 397 22.10 23.54 3.59
C SER A 397 21.54 23.09 2.23
N SER A 398 22.34 22.57 1.30
CA SER A 398 21.85 22.15 -0.02
C SER A 398 20.89 20.95 0.06
N ILE A 399 21.27 19.89 0.80
CA ILE A 399 20.46 18.67 0.97
C ILE A 399 19.18 18.98 1.74
N PHE A 400 19.29 19.72 2.86
CA PHE A 400 18.12 20.06 3.67
C PHE A 400 17.23 21.16 3.06
N ARG A 401 17.72 21.97 2.11
CA ARG A 401 16.90 22.87 1.27
C ARG A 401 16.15 22.13 0.17
N SER A 402 16.44 20.85 -0.08
CA SER A 402 15.72 20.07 -1.08
C SER A 402 14.21 20.06 -0.78
N PRO A 403 13.35 20.43 -1.75
CA PRO A 403 11.90 20.43 -1.57
C PRO A 403 11.30 19.03 -1.41
N VAL A 404 12.07 17.97 -1.65
CA VAL A 404 11.64 16.56 -1.59
C VAL A 404 12.38 15.79 -0.50
N ASN A 405 11.77 14.75 0.08
CA ASN A 405 12.37 13.98 1.17
C ASN A 405 13.22 12.79 0.68
N VAL A 406 12.96 12.26 -0.51
CA VAL A 406 13.77 11.22 -1.17
C VAL A 406 14.34 11.79 -2.46
N ILE A 407 15.66 11.73 -2.61
CA ILE A 407 16.42 12.26 -3.75
C ILE A 407 17.01 11.06 -4.50
N LEU A 408 16.48 10.77 -5.69
CA LEU A 408 17.01 9.73 -6.58
C LEU A 408 18.11 10.32 -7.46
N GLN A 409 19.34 9.79 -7.37
CA GLN A 409 20.41 10.17 -8.29
C GLN A 409 20.14 9.64 -9.70
N ALA A 410 20.54 10.42 -10.73
CA ALA A 410 20.22 10.13 -12.13
C ALA A 410 20.79 8.77 -12.63
N ASN A 411 21.88 8.30 -12.04
CA ASN A 411 22.54 7.02 -12.36
C ASN A 411 22.26 5.90 -11.34
N ALA A 412 21.27 6.07 -10.45
CA ALA A 412 20.98 5.08 -9.41
C ALA A 412 20.59 3.69 -9.99
N PHE A 413 19.85 3.68 -11.10
CA PHE A 413 19.40 2.45 -11.78
C PHE A 413 20.39 1.89 -12.81
N SER A 414 21.57 2.51 -12.98
CA SER A 414 22.55 2.16 -14.02
C SER A 414 23.88 1.67 -13.44
N LYS A 415 23.86 1.07 -12.24
CA LYS A 415 25.01 0.42 -11.61
C LYS A 415 25.12 -1.03 -12.09
N ASP A 416 26.33 -1.51 -12.31
CA ASP A 416 26.62 -2.89 -12.72
C ASP A 416 26.75 -3.83 -11.52
N ASP A 417 26.85 -5.13 -11.80
CA ASP A 417 26.94 -6.17 -10.75
C ASP A 417 28.25 -6.11 -9.97
N LEU A 418 29.34 -5.67 -10.61
CA LEU A 418 30.64 -5.46 -9.96
C LEU A 418 30.56 -4.36 -8.89
N TYR A 419 29.86 -3.26 -9.18
CA TYR A 419 29.59 -2.22 -8.19
C TYR A 419 28.78 -2.75 -7.01
N TRP A 420 27.69 -3.49 -7.27
CA TRP A 420 26.85 -4.07 -6.21
C TRP A 420 27.62 -5.02 -5.29
N ASN A 421 28.41 -5.91 -5.85
CA ASN A 421 29.20 -6.87 -5.06
C ASN A 421 30.26 -6.20 -4.16
N LYS A 422 30.65 -4.94 -4.43
CA LYS A 422 31.55 -4.17 -3.58
C LYS A 422 30.84 -3.41 -2.45
N ILE A 423 29.60 -2.97 -2.65
CA ILE A 423 28.88 -2.10 -1.69
C ILE A 423 27.89 -2.85 -0.78
N ARG A 424 27.52 -4.08 -1.13
CA ARG A 424 26.51 -4.86 -0.40
C ARG A 424 27.04 -5.28 0.99
N PRO A 425 26.28 -5.09 2.10
CA PRO A 425 26.77 -5.46 3.44
C PRO A 425 26.83 -6.96 3.72
N GLU A 426 26.00 -7.75 3.03
CA GLU A 426 25.89 -9.21 3.16
C GLU A 426 25.82 -9.80 1.74
N GLU A 427 26.48 -10.91 1.45
CA GLU A 427 26.38 -11.55 0.13
C GLU A 427 24.94 -12.05 -0.16
N LEU A 428 24.56 -12.13 -1.43
CA LEU A 428 23.31 -12.77 -1.82
C LEU A 428 23.42 -14.28 -1.64
N SER A 429 22.35 -14.92 -1.19
CA SER A 429 22.30 -16.39 -1.18
C SER A 429 22.31 -16.95 -2.61
N LYS A 430 22.63 -18.24 -2.76
CA LYS A 430 22.55 -18.95 -4.05
C LYS A 430 21.14 -18.84 -4.67
N THR A 431 20.10 -18.88 -3.83
CA THR A 431 18.70 -18.72 -4.27
C THR A 431 18.42 -17.30 -4.74
N GLU A 432 18.88 -16.27 -4.00
CA GLU A 432 18.71 -14.85 -4.33
C GLU A 432 19.36 -14.43 -5.66
N ASP A 433 20.58 -14.90 -5.96
CA ASP A 433 21.21 -14.68 -7.27
C ASP A 433 20.44 -15.41 -8.41
N GLY A 434 19.87 -16.58 -8.11
CA GLY A 434 19.00 -17.32 -9.03
C GLY A 434 17.75 -16.52 -9.45
N ILE A 435 17.18 -15.71 -8.55
CA ILE A 435 15.99 -14.88 -8.81
C ILE A 435 16.19 -13.97 -10.03
N TYR A 436 17.33 -13.28 -10.10
CA TYR A 436 17.66 -12.36 -11.20
C TYR A 436 17.62 -13.07 -12.57
N LYS A 437 18.28 -14.24 -12.66
CA LYS A 437 18.37 -15.05 -13.88
C LYS A 437 17.02 -15.66 -14.27
N MET A 438 16.23 -16.11 -13.29
CA MET A 438 14.91 -16.67 -13.52
C MET A 438 13.94 -15.62 -14.06
N ILE A 439 13.85 -14.45 -13.42
CA ILE A 439 12.90 -13.39 -13.80
C ILE A 439 13.17 -12.89 -15.23
N ASP A 440 14.44 -12.69 -15.60
CA ASP A 440 14.79 -12.30 -16.98
C ASP A 440 14.43 -13.36 -18.02
N SER A 441 14.45 -14.64 -17.63
CA SER A 441 13.99 -15.75 -18.47
C SER A 441 12.46 -15.74 -18.60
N VAL A 442 11.73 -15.56 -17.50
CA VAL A 442 10.26 -15.41 -17.48
C VAL A 442 9.79 -14.22 -18.33
N LYS A 443 10.45 -13.05 -18.24
CA LYS A 443 10.14 -11.85 -19.04
C LYS A 443 10.25 -12.07 -20.56
N LYS A 444 11.08 -13.02 -21.01
CA LYS A 444 11.27 -13.35 -22.44
C LYS A 444 10.13 -14.22 -22.99
N VAL A 445 9.45 -15.02 -22.16
CA VAL A 445 8.38 -15.95 -22.58
C VAL A 445 7.18 -15.20 -23.19
N PRO A 446 6.69 -15.55 -24.40
CA PRO A 446 5.53 -14.89 -25.00
C PRO A 446 4.25 -14.99 -24.18
N ALA A 447 4.01 -16.12 -23.51
CA ALA A 447 2.87 -16.31 -22.61
C ALA A 447 2.88 -15.32 -21.44
N PHE A 448 4.05 -14.93 -20.92
CA PHE A 448 4.16 -13.96 -19.83
C PHE A 448 3.66 -12.59 -20.26
N LYS A 449 4.08 -12.15 -21.46
CA LYS A 449 3.62 -10.90 -22.06
C LYS A 449 2.10 -10.90 -22.23
N ARG A 450 1.50 -12.01 -22.64
CA ARG A 450 0.03 -12.17 -22.74
C ARG A 450 -0.65 -12.05 -21.38
N TYR A 451 -0.22 -12.82 -20.36
CA TYR A 451 -0.86 -12.81 -19.04
C TYR A 451 -0.69 -11.46 -18.33
N ARG A 452 0.49 -10.85 -18.42
CA ARG A 452 0.76 -9.49 -17.93
C ARG A 452 -0.16 -8.47 -18.60
N ASN A 453 -0.38 -8.56 -19.91
CA ASN A 453 -1.26 -7.64 -20.62
C ASN A 453 -2.74 -7.84 -20.23
N ILE A 454 -3.20 -9.08 -19.99
CA ILE A 454 -4.56 -9.37 -19.50
C ILE A 454 -4.74 -8.83 -18.07
N SER A 455 -3.78 -9.07 -17.18
CA SER A 455 -3.80 -8.53 -15.81
C SER A 455 -3.82 -7.00 -15.82
N TYR A 456 -2.97 -6.37 -16.63
CA TYR A 456 -2.96 -4.92 -16.81
C TYR A 456 -4.30 -4.37 -17.32
N MET A 457 -4.93 -5.07 -18.28
CA MET A 457 -6.26 -4.72 -18.80
C MET A 457 -7.33 -4.77 -17.71
N LEU A 458 -7.38 -5.86 -16.93
CA LEU A 458 -8.36 -6.02 -15.85
C LEU A 458 -8.19 -4.97 -14.73
N VAL A 459 -6.95 -4.65 -14.35
CA VAL A 459 -6.67 -3.69 -13.28
C VAL A 459 -6.85 -2.24 -13.70
N THR A 460 -6.44 -1.87 -14.93
CA THR A 460 -6.44 -0.46 -15.36
C THR A 460 -7.64 -0.07 -16.21
N GLY A 461 -8.34 -1.04 -16.79
CA GLY A 461 -9.32 -0.83 -17.86
C GLY A 461 -8.72 -0.73 -19.26
N TYR A 462 -7.40 -0.64 -19.44
CA TYR A 462 -6.79 -0.36 -20.74
C TYR A 462 -6.05 -1.56 -21.35
N VAL A 463 -6.26 -1.79 -22.65
CA VAL A 463 -5.53 -2.79 -23.44
C VAL A 463 -4.20 -2.17 -23.92
N PRO A 464 -3.03 -2.69 -23.51
CA PRO A 464 -1.75 -2.09 -23.87
C PRO A 464 -1.32 -2.50 -25.29
N TRP A 465 -1.19 -1.51 -26.18
CA TRP A 465 -0.80 -1.68 -27.59
C TRP A 465 0.48 -0.87 -27.91
N GLY A 466 1.55 -1.18 -27.18
CA GLY A 466 2.87 -0.55 -27.36
C GLY A 466 2.90 0.90 -26.88
N LYS A 467 2.98 1.85 -27.82
CA LYS A 467 3.03 3.30 -27.51
C LYS A 467 1.67 3.88 -27.14
N ILE A 468 0.58 3.16 -27.40
CA ILE A 468 -0.81 3.54 -27.10
C ILE A 468 -1.47 2.45 -26.23
N GLU A 469 -2.44 2.84 -25.42
CA GLU A 469 -3.32 2.02 -24.60
C GLU A 469 -4.76 2.29 -25.03
N LEU A 470 -5.53 1.27 -25.42
CA LEU A 470 -6.94 1.42 -25.83
C LEU A 470 -7.89 1.24 -24.64
N GLY A 471 -8.97 2.00 -24.59
CA GLY A 471 -10.01 1.91 -23.57
C GLY A 471 -10.31 3.25 -22.88
N PRO A 472 -10.84 3.24 -21.65
CA PRO A 472 -11.04 2.07 -20.80
C PRO A 472 -12.21 1.18 -21.26
N TYR A 473 -12.06 -0.15 -21.18
CA TYR A 473 -13.04 -1.10 -21.75
C TYR A 473 -14.44 -1.00 -21.12
N PHE A 474 -14.53 -0.63 -19.84
CA PHE A 474 -15.80 -0.51 -19.10
C PHE A 474 -16.62 0.73 -19.51
N LYS A 475 -16.06 1.60 -20.35
CA LYS A 475 -16.74 2.73 -20.98
C LYS A 475 -17.14 2.47 -22.44
N LEU A 476 -16.81 1.30 -23.02
CA LEU A 476 -17.08 1.03 -24.45
C LEU A 476 -18.57 1.05 -24.79
N PHE A 477 -19.41 0.70 -23.81
CA PHE A 477 -20.86 0.66 -23.90
C PHE A 477 -21.49 1.18 -22.60
N SER A 478 -22.52 2.00 -22.73
CA SER A 478 -23.38 2.46 -21.63
C SER A 478 -24.80 2.70 -22.15
N TYR A 479 -25.78 2.77 -21.25
CA TYR A 479 -27.17 3.09 -21.59
C TYR A 479 -27.71 4.20 -20.67
N ASN A 480 -28.39 5.20 -21.23
CA ASN A 480 -29.15 6.22 -20.50
C ASN A 480 -30.38 6.65 -21.30
N ALA A 481 -31.27 7.44 -20.69
CA ALA A 481 -32.57 7.79 -21.26
C ALA A 481 -32.50 8.77 -22.45
N ILE A 482 -31.36 9.43 -22.65
CA ILE A 482 -31.17 10.50 -23.65
C ILE A 482 -30.40 9.99 -24.87
N GLU A 483 -29.28 9.30 -24.66
CA GLU A 483 -28.44 8.74 -25.72
C GLU A 483 -28.91 7.35 -26.18
N GLY A 484 -29.77 6.68 -25.40
CA GLY A 484 -30.11 5.28 -25.62
C GLY A 484 -28.88 4.38 -25.46
N ALA A 485 -28.61 3.52 -26.44
CA ALA A 485 -27.38 2.75 -26.49
C ALA A 485 -26.22 3.65 -26.95
N ARG A 486 -25.24 3.86 -26.06
CA ARG A 486 -24.07 4.69 -26.34
C ARG A 486 -22.82 3.84 -26.52
N PHE A 487 -22.13 4.04 -27.63
CA PHE A 487 -20.87 3.37 -27.95
C PHE A 487 -19.72 4.38 -27.88
N ARG A 488 -18.61 4.02 -27.24
CA ARG A 488 -17.44 4.90 -27.09
C ARG A 488 -16.15 4.15 -27.39
N ILE A 489 -15.24 4.79 -28.11
CA ILE A 489 -13.89 4.28 -28.34
C ILE A 489 -12.92 5.37 -27.90
N GLY A 490 -11.91 4.99 -27.11
CA GLY A 490 -10.90 5.90 -26.59
C GLY A 490 -9.54 5.23 -26.45
N GLY A 491 -8.54 6.04 -26.17
CA GLY A 491 -7.20 5.57 -25.88
C GLY A 491 -6.27 6.69 -25.41
N ARG A 492 -5.09 6.28 -24.92
CA ARG A 492 -4.08 7.19 -24.38
C ARG A 492 -2.66 6.73 -24.70
N THR A 493 -1.68 7.65 -24.67
CA THR A 493 -0.26 7.31 -24.89
C THR A 493 0.40 6.75 -23.62
N THR A 494 1.32 5.81 -23.80
CA THR A 494 2.01 5.13 -22.69
C THR A 494 3.34 5.79 -22.35
N THR A 495 3.96 5.42 -21.21
CA THR A 495 5.31 5.90 -20.86
C THR A 495 6.42 5.48 -21.85
N THR A 496 6.12 4.60 -22.81
CA THR A 496 7.04 4.27 -23.92
C THR A 496 6.94 5.23 -25.10
N PHE A 497 5.84 6.00 -25.20
CA PHE A 497 5.72 7.13 -26.10
C PHE A 497 6.50 8.34 -25.54
N SER A 498 6.25 8.70 -24.28
CA SER A 498 7.01 9.74 -23.58
C SER A 498 6.92 9.56 -22.07
N LYS A 499 8.00 9.88 -21.34
CA LYS A 499 7.98 10.00 -19.87
C LYS A 499 7.43 11.35 -19.38
N LYS A 500 7.22 12.31 -20.28
CA LYS A 500 6.79 13.69 -19.99
C LYS A 500 5.45 14.07 -20.60
N ILE A 501 4.97 13.36 -21.63
CA ILE A 501 3.73 13.70 -22.34
C ILE A 501 2.78 12.51 -22.30
N ASN A 502 1.58 12.71 -21.80
CA ASN A 502 0.46 11.80 -21.90
C ASN A 502 -0.66 12.49 -22.69
N LEU A 503 -1.09 11.84 -23.77
CA LEU A 503 -2.22 12.27 -24.60
C LEU A 503 -3.34 11.25 -24.37
N GLU A 504 -4.58 11.70 -24.25
CA GLU A 504 -5.78 10.88 -24.06
C GLU A 504 -6.89 11.47 -24.94
N ALA A 505 -7.62 10.63 -25.67
CA ALA A 505 -8.70 11.05 -26.54
C ALA A 505 -9.79 9.98 -26.65
N TYR A 506 -11.03 10.40 -26.94
CA TYR A 506 -12.15 9.50 -27.20
C TYR A 506 -13.17 10.12 -28.16
N VAL A 507 -13.95 9.25 -28.79
CA VAL A 507 -15.17 9.56 -29.54
C VAL A 507 -16.27 8.62 -29.05
N ALA A 508 -17.49 9.12 -28.91
CA ALA A 508 -18.69 8.39 -28.57
C ALA A 508 -19.84 8.76 -29.51
N TYR A 509 -20.83 7.87 -29.61
CA TYR A 509 -22.05 8.05 -30.39
C TYR A 509 -23.23 7.45 -29.62
N GLY A 510 -24.32 8.21 -29.48
CA GLY A 510 -25.58 7.74 -28.93
C GLY A 510 -26.56 7.38 -30.05
N THR A 511 -27.37 6.33 -29.85
CA THR A 511 -28.33 5.86 -30.86
C THR A 511 -29.68 6.58 -30.82
N LEU A 512 -30.03 7.24 -29.71
CA LEU A 512 -31.33 7.91 -29.55
C LEU A 512 -31.23 9.42 -29.85
N ASP A 513 -30.12 10.06 -29.47
CA ASP A 513 -29.87 11.47 -29.76
C ASP A 513 -29.10 11.70 -31.08
N GLU A 514 -28.61 10.62 -31.70
CA GLU A 514 -27.85 10.61 -32.96
C GLU A 514 -26.59 11.51 -32.98
N THR A 515 -26.10 11.95 -31.81
CA THR A 515 -24.96 12.89 -31.72
C THR A 515 -23.62 12.20 -31.49
N PHE A 516 -22.59 12.70 -32.20
CA PHE A 516 -21.19 12.41 -31.90
C PHE A 516 -20.68 13.31 -30.76
N LYS A 517 -20.08 12.66 -29.76
CA LYS A 517 -19.48 13.28 -28.57
C LYS A 517 -18.00 12.93 -28.53
N TYR A 518 -17.14 13.84 -28.07
CA TYR A 518 -15.70 13.64 -28.17
C TYR A 518 -14.93 14.50 -27.18
N GLY A 519 -13.73 14.04 -26.82
CA GLY A 519 -12.84 14.80 -25.96
C GLY A 519 -11.38 14.43 -26.15
N GLY A 520 -10.51 15.37 -25.82
CA GLY A 520 -9.06 15.27 -25.95
C GLY A 520 -8.37 15.94 -24.78
N LYS A 521 -7.25 15.37 -24.34
CA LYS A 521 -6.52 15.78 -23.15
C LYS A 521 -5.02 15.57 -23.35
N LEU A 522 -4.25 16.62 -23.08
CA LEU A 522 -2.79 16.65 -23.09
C LEU A 522 -2.33 16.97 -21.67
N LEU A 523 -1.52 16.09 -21.10
CA LEU A 523 -0.81 16.30 -19.85
C LEU A 523 0.69 16.32 -20.14
N TYR A 524 1.31 17.48 -19.92
CA TYR A 524 2.75 17.68 -19.97
C TYR A 524 3.32 17.78 -18.55
N LEU A 525 4.19 16.84 -18.19
CA LEU A 525 4.85 16.71 -16.89
C LEU A 525 6.36 16.92 -17.07
N PRO A 526 6.85 18.16 -17.23
CA PRO A 526 8.28 18.45 -17.40
C PRO A 526 9.14 17.97 -16.23
N GLN A 527 8.61 18.01 -15.01
CA GLN A 527 9.28 17.67 -13.76
C GLN A 527 8.30 16.94 -12.83
N LYS A 528 8.72 15.77 -12.31
CA LYS A 528 7.85 14.94 -11.46
C LYS A 528 7.87 15.37 -9.98
N ASN A 529 9.04 15.70 -9.45
CA ASN A 529 9.28 16.00 -8.04
C ASN A 529 10.31 17.15 -7.92
N PRO A 530 9.99 18.29 -7.27
CA PRO A 530 8.62 18.76 -7.03
C PRO A 530 7.83 18.81 -8.35
N ARG A 531 6.52 18.55 -8.26
CA ARG A 531 5.63 18.37 -9.40
C ARG A 531 5.38 19.68 -10.13
N ARG A 532 5.55 19.65 -11.44
CA ARG A 532 5.15 20.73 -12.35
C ARG A 532 4.43 20.09 -13.52
N SER A 533 3.16 20.42 -13.71
CA SER A 533 2.38 19.88 -14.82
C SER A 533 1.52 20.93 -15.51
N LEU A 534 1.37 20.78 -16.83
CA LEU A 534 0.44 21.53 -17.65
C LEU A 534 -0.57 20.54 -18.23
N LEU A 535 -1.83 20.73 -17.86
CA LEU A 535 -2.99 20.05 -18.41
C LEU A 535 -3.67 20.98 -19.42
N ILE A 536 -3.99 20.47 -20.60
CA ILE A 536 -4.90 21.09 -21.56
C ILE A 536 -5.94 20.03 -21.92
N SER A 537 -7.22 20.35 -21.82
CA SER A 537 -8.31 19.46 -22.21
C SER A 537 -9.43 20.19 -22.94
N TYR A 538 -10.09 19.45 -23.81
CA TYR A 538 -11.31 19.83 -24.50
C TYR A 538 -12.32 18.69 -24.39
N THR A 539 -13.56 19.01 -24.08
CA THR A 539 -14.68 18.06 -23.96
C THR A 539 -15.89 18.62 -24.70
N TYR A 540 -16.58 17.75 -25.43
CA TYR A 540 -17.89 17.99 -26.04
C TYR A 540 -18.73 16.73 -25.82
N ASP A 541 -19.40 16.65 -24.67
CA ASP A 541 -20.06 15.43 -24.16
C ASP A 541 -21.22 15.80 -23.21
N LEU A 542 -22.01 14.82 -22.79
CA LEU A 542 -23.01 14.99 -21.74
C LEU A 542 -22.36 14.90 -20.36
N GLU A 543 -22.72 15.81 -19.45
CA GLU A 543 -22.32 15.77 -18.04
C GLU A 543 -23.56 15.87 -17.15
N GLN A 544 -23.54 15.22 -15.98
CA GLN A 544 -24.52 15.43 -14.93
C GLN A 544 -23.99 16.45 -13.93
N LEU A 545 -24.73 17.53 -13.67
CA LEU A 545 -24.35 18.53 -12.68
C LEU A 545 -24.67 18.00 -11.26
N GLY A 546 -23.91 18.44 -10.25
CA GLY A 546 -24.04 17.89 -8.89
C GLY A 546 -23.54 16.44 -8.75
N LEU A 547 -22.57 16.02 -9.57
CA LEU A 547 -21.81 14.80 -9.33
C LEU A 547 -20.59 15.07 -8.44
N SER A 548 -20.39 14.20 -7.45
CA SER A 548 -19.17 14.21 -6.66
C SER A 548 -17.94 13.80 -7.49
N PRO A 549 -16.74 14.36 -7.22
CA PRO A 549 -15.48 13.90 -7.82
C PRO A 549 -15.14 12.42 -7.56
N THR A 550 -15.74 11.78 -6.55
CA THR A 550 -15.57 10.34 -6.27
C THR A 550 -16.62 9.44 -6.91
N ALA A 551 -17.65 10.02 -7.53
CA ALA A 551 -18.68 9.27 -8.22
C ALA A 551 -18.06 8.40 -9.33
N ARG A 552 -18.45 7.12 -9.38
CA ARG A 552 -18.03 6.22 -10.45
C ARG A 552 -18.76 6.62 -11.73
N ALA A 553 -18.15 7.56 -12.46
CA ALA A 553 -18.65 8.29 -13.63
C ALA A 553 -19.83 7.63 -14.35
N THR A 554 -20.94 8.36 -14.47
CA THR A 554 -22.21 8.01 -15.18
C THR A 554 -22.02 7.27 -16.50
N ASP A 555 -20.95 7.60 -17.21
CA ASP A 555 -20.39 6.96 -18.41
C ASP A 555 -19.81 5.54 -18.20
N ASN A 556 -20.44 4.63 -17.46
CA ASN A 556 -19.93 3.26 -17.34
C ASN A 556 -21.04 2.20 -17.29
N ILE A 557 -20.69 0.97 -17.66
CA ILE A 557 -21.66 -0.13 -17.73
C ILE A 557 -22.31 -0.45 -16.37
N LEU A 558 -21.64 -0.17 -15.24
CA LEU A 558 -22.16 -0.44 -13.89
C LEU A 558 -23.16 0.63 -13.45
N SER A 559 -22.98 1.91 -13.79
CA SER A 559 -23.96 2.95 -13.45
C SER A 559 -25.31 2.72 -14.13
N SER A 560 -25.32 2.22 -15.37
CA SER A 560 -26.56 1.79 -16.06
C SER A 560 -27.26 0.58 -15.40
N PHE A 561 -26.54 -0.27 -14.65
CA PHE A 561 -27.11 -1.45 -13.97
C PHE A 561 -27.48 -1.21 -12.51
N PHE A 562 -26.87 -0.23 -11.84
CA PHE A 562 -27.05 0.04 -10.42
C PHE A 562 -27.77 1.37 -10.11
N SER A 563 -28.38 2.04 -11.10
CA SER A 563 -29.18 3.24 -10.83
C SER A 563 -30.46 2.92 -10.04
N ARG A 564 -30.94 3.90 -9.28
CA ARG A 564 -32.22 3.88 -8.53
C ARG A 564 -33.38 4.41 -9.39
N GLY A 565 -33.08 5.20 -10.43
CA GLY A 565 -34.03 5.78 -11.38
C GLY A 565 -33.45 5.89 -12.81
N PRO A 566 -34.19 6.51 -13.75
CA PRO A 566 -33.68 6.84 -15.07
C PRO A 566 -32.53 7.86 -14.99
N ILE A 567 -31.54 7.73 -15.86
CA ILE A 567 -30.47 8.75 -16.00
C ILE A 567 -30.91 9.74 -17.07
N ASP A 568 -31.68 10.75 -16.65
CA ASP A 568 -32.30 11.81 -17.47
C ASP A 568 -31.81 13.22 -17.12
N LYS A 569 -31.29 13.44 -15.91
CA LYS A 569 -30.70 14.71 -15.44
C LYS A 569 -29.28 14.94 -15.99
N LEU A 570 -29.14 15.03 -17.31
CA LEU A 570 -27.88 15.37 -17.99
C LEU A 570 -27.92 16.81 -18.53
N THR A 571 -26.77 17.33 -18.96
CA THR A 571 -26.64 18.64 -19.61
C THR A 571 -25.53 18.52 -20.64
N PHE A 572 -25.71 19.08 -21.84
CA PHE A 572 -24.66 19.03 -22.86
C PHE A 572 -23.60 20.09 -22.55
N VAL A 573 -22.33 19.69 -22.51
CA VAL A 573 -21.23 20.57 -22.11
C VAL A 573 -20.16 20.61 -23.20
N ARG A 574 -19.79 21.83 -23.59
CA ARG A 574 -18.53 22.11 -24.28
C ARG A 574 -17.58 22.78 -23.28
N GLU A 575 -16.49 22.12 -22.92
CA GLU A 575 -15.46 22.67 -22.03
C GLU A 575 -14.11 22.79 -22.75
N TYR A 576 -13.47 23.95 -22.61
CA TYR A 576 -12.05 24.16 -22.85
C TYR A 576 -11.39 24.43 -21.50
N LYS A 577 -10.34 23.69 -21.16
CA LYS A 577 -9.66 23.83 -19.87
C LYS A 577 -8.15 23.77 -20.02
N MET A 578 -7.47 24.70 -19.36
CA MET A 578 -6.03 24.71 -19.19
C MET A 578 -5.72 24.85 -17.71
N ALA A 579 -4.90 23.95 -17.15
CA ALA A 579 -4.50 24.00 -15.75
C ALA A 579 -2.98 23.85 -15.63
N TYR A 580 -2.33 24.80 -14.97
CA TYR A 580 -0.89 24.75 -14.68
C TYR A 580 -0.67 24.58 -13.18
N GLU A 581 -0.13 23.42 -12.81
CA GLU A 581 0.13 22.96 -11.45
C GLU A 581 1.61 23.17 -11.12
N TYR A 582 1.87 23.79 -9.97
CA TYR A 582 3.21 24.07 -9.46
C TYR A 582 3.32 23.72 -7.96
N GLU A 583 4.12 22.70 -7.66
CA GLU A 583 4.54 22.35 -6.30
C GLU A 583 5.76 23.19 -5.90
N TRP A 584 5.61 24.05 -4.88
CA TRP A 584 6.69 24.93 -4.41
C TRP A 584 7.71 24.17 -3.56
N PHE A 585 7.18 23.34 -2.67
CA PHE A 585 7.88 22.36 -1.85
C PHE A 585 6.88 21.23 -1.55
N HIS A 586 7.38 20.05 -1.14
CA HIS A 586 6.51 18.90 -0.88
C HIS A 586 5.35 19.27 0.06
N GLY A 587 4.12 19.22 -0.45
CA GLY A 587 2.91 19.55 0.28
C GLY A 587 2.34 20.98 0.10
N LEU A 588 2.98 21.89 -0.64
CA LEU A 588 2.37 23.16 -1.07
C LEU A 588 2.26 23.21 -2.59
N ILE A 589 1.04 23.02 -3.11
CA ILE A 589 0.73 23.01 -4.54
C ILE A 589 -0.20 24.17 -4.86
N ASN A 590 0.10 24.91 -5.92
CA ASN A 590 -0.80 25.89 -6.50
C ASN A 590 -1.15 25.46 -7.94
N THR A 591 -2.43 25.53 -8.31
CA THR A 591 -2.90 25.26 -9.67
C THR A 591 -3.65 26.46 -10.20
N VAL A 592 -3.11 27.08 -11.26
CA VAL A 592 -3.81 28.12 -12.01
C VAL A 592 -4.67 27.43 -13.06
N ASN A 593 -5.98 27.68 -13.04
CA ASN A 593 -6.95 27.15 -13.99
C ASN A 593 -7.46 28.27 -14.89
N LEU A 594 -7.64 27.97 -16.17
CA LEU A 594 -8.37 28.76 -17.15
C LEU A 594 -9.41 27.83 -17.76
N THR A 595 -10.69 28.11 -17.55
CA THR A 595 -11.80 27.28 -18.04
C THR A 595 -12.75 28.14 -18.86
N ARG A 596 -13.17 27.67 -20.04
CA ARG A 596 -14.34 28.21 -20.75
C ARG A 596 -15.33 27.09 -20.95
N ARG A 597 -16.56 27.27 -20.45
CA ARG A 597 -17.61 26.26 -20.47
C ARG A 597 -18.86 26.84 -21.12
N GLU A 598 -19.44 26.08 -22.05
CA GLU A 598 -20.72 26.39 -22.70
C GLU A 598 -21.67 25.22 -22.38
N LEU A 599 -22.75 25.53 -21.67
CA LEU A 599 -23.81 24.59 -21.31
C LEU A 599 -24.95 24.75 -22.30
N PHE A 600 -25.48 23.64 -22.81
CA PHE A 600 -26.68 23.63 -23.65
C PHE A 600 -27.78 22.83 -22.95
N PRO A 601 -29.05 23.25 -23.08
CA PRO A 601 -30.20 22.46 -22.65
C PRO A 601 -30.30 21.16 -23.47
N LEU A 602 -31.14 20.24 -23.02
CA LEU A 602 -31.42 18.98 -23.74
C LEU A 602 -32.63 19.17 -24.66
N GLY A 603 -32.64 18.48 -25.80
CA GLY A 603 -33.75 18.54 -26.76
C GLY A 603 -34.00 19.96 -27.29
N ASP A 604 -35.28 20.33 -27.39
CA ASP A 604 -35.73 21.66 -27.86
C ASP A 604 -35.93 22.67 -26.71
N ASP A 605 -35.60 22.31 -25.46
CA ASP A 605 -35.75 23.18 -24.30
C ASP A 605 -34.80 24.40 -24.36
N GLN A 606 -35.12 25.45 -23.60
CA GLN A 606 -34.30 26.67 -23.49
C GLN A 606 -34.05 27.00 -22.02
N PHE A 607 -32.87 27.56 -21.70
CA PHE A 607 -32.68 28.15 -20.37
C PHE A 607 -33.45 29.46 -20.28
N ILE A 608 -34.29 29.58 -19.25
CA ILE A 608 -35.11 30.76 -19.00
C ILE A 608 -34.46 31.57 -17.88
N ILE A 609 -34.09 32.82 -18.18
CA ILE A 609 -33.52 33.78 -17.24
C ILE A 609 -34.34 35.07 -17.18
N TYR A 610 -34.29 35.74 -16.03
CA TYR A 610 -35.00 36.97 -15.73
C TYR A 610 -33.98 38.03 -15.28
N PRO A 611 -33.34 38.78 -16.19
CA PRO A 611 -32.25 39.69 -15.86
C PRO A 611 -32.67 40.81 -14.90
N ASP A 612 -33.76 41.52 -15.22
CA ASP A 612 -34.27 42.63 -14.41
C ASP A 612 -35.58 42.28 -13.65
N SER A 613 -36.49 41.50 -14.25
CA SER A 613 -37.74 41.07 -13.61
C SER A 613 -38.36 39.87 -14.32
N ARG A 614 -39.38 39.22 -13.72
CA ARG A 614 -40.17 38.16 -14.39
C ARG A 614 -40.92 38.60 -15.65
N ASN A 615 -41.03 39.91 -15.91
CA ASN A 615 -41.60 40.44 -17.15
C ASN A 615 -40.54 40.62 -18.26
N ASP A 616 -39.26 40.54 -17.91
CA ASP A 616 -38.11 40.58 -18.81
C ASP A 616 -37.56 39.16 -18.98
N THR A 617 -38.32 38.30 -19.66
CA THR A 617 -37.97 36.89 -19.86
C THR A 617 -37.04 36.74 -21.05
N VAL A 618 -35.82 36.27 -20.79
CA VAL A 618 -34.83 35.96 -21.83
C VAL A 618 -34.67 34.45 -21.96
N TYR A 619 -34.95 33.94 -23.15
CA TYR A 619 -34.70 32.55 -23.54
C TYR A 619 -33.29 32.44 -24.13
N THR A 620 -32.45 31.56 -23.59
CA THR A 620 -31.11 31.29 -24.14
C THR A 620 -30.86 29.81 -24.41
N ASN A 621 -30.34 29.54 -25.62
CA ASN A 621 -29.96 28.19 -26.05
C ASN A 621 -28.60 27.76 -25.48
N SER A 622 -27.89 28.65 -24.78
CA SER A 622 -26.66 28.29 -24.06
C SER A 622 -26.35 29.23 -22.90
N ILE A 623 -25.68 28.70 -21.87
CA ILE A 623 -25.07 29.46 -20.78
C ILE A 623 -23.55 29.37 -20.94
N THR A 624 -22.88 30.51 -21.16
CA THR A 624 -21.43 30.57 -21.39
C THR A 624 -20.73 31.20 -20.20
N THR A 625 -19.62 30.61 -19.77
CA THR A 625 -18.73 31.17 -18.74
C THR A 625 -17.27 31.03 -19.11
N SER A 626 -16.48 32.01 -18.69
CA SER A 626 -15.02 31.95 -18.71
C SER A 626 -14.52 32.17 -17.27
N GLU A 627 -13.94 31.17 -16.61
CA GLU A 627 -13.38 31.25 -15.25
C GLU A 627 -11.84 31.30 -15.28
N ILE A 628 -11.26 32.25 -14.53
CA ILE A 628 -9.86 32.17 -14.06
C ILE A 628 -9.89 31.66 -12.62
N GLY A 629 -9.11 30.64 -12.32
CA GLY A 629 -9.07 29.99 -11.02
C GLY A 629 -7.67 29.86 -10.42
N LEU A 630 -7.59 29.91 -9.10
CA LEU A 630 -6.43 29.53 -8.32
C LEU A 630 -6.86 28.49 -7.27
N ASP A 631 -6.27 27.30 -7.32
CA ASP A 631 -6.40 26.28 -6.28
C ASP A 631 -5.10 26.20 -5.48
N THR A 632 -5.18 26.40 -4.18
CA THR A 632 -4.08 26.18 -3.25
C THR A 632 -4.35 24.93 -2.44
N ARG A 633 -3.45 23.95 -2.49
CA ARG A 633 -3.49 22.74 -1.66
C ARG A 633 -2.30 22.72 -0.73
N ILE A 634 -2.58 22.57 0.56
CA ILE A 634 -1.62 22.52 1.66
C ILE A 634 -1.76 21.17 2.37
N SER A 635 -0.69 20.41 2.47
CA SER A 635 -0.65 19.14 3.22
C SER A 635 0.71 18.95 3.89
N PHE A 636 0.71 18.64 5.18
CA PHE A 636 1.93 18.51 5.95
C PHE A 636 2.30 17.03 6.14
N LYS A 637 3.53 16.66 5.73
CA LYS A 637 4.07 15.29 5.79
C LYS A 637 3.18 14.22 5.11
N GLU A 638 2.44 14.57 4.07
CA GLU A 638 1.62 13.59 3.36
C GLU A 638 2.46 12.47 2.72
N THR A 639 1.92 11.26 2.75
CA THR A 639 2.49 10.07 2.13
C THR A 639 1.65 9.70 0.91
N TYR A 640 2.28 9.62 -0.26
CA TYR A 640 1.64 9.40 -1.56
C TYR A 640 2.29 8.26 -2.36
N ILE A 641 1.52 7.58 -3.22
CA ILE A 641 2.06 6.74 -4.30
C ILE A 641 2.19 7.60 -5.55
N ASP A 642 3.41 7.65 -6.08
CA ASP A 642 3.78 8.53 -7.17
C ASP A 642 3.76 7.74 -8.48
N GLY A 643 2.57 7.60 -9.07
CA GLY A 643 2.34 6.88 -10.32
C GLY A 643 3.08 7.46 -11.53
N LYS A 644 2.85 6.86 -12.71
CA LYS A 644 3.52 7.26 -13.97
C LYS A 644 3.25 8.73 -14.33
N PHE A 645 1.99 9.16 -14.25
CA PHE A 645 1.55 10.54 -14.51
C PHE A 645 0.70 11.11 -13.36
N ASN A 646 0.00 10.25 -12.62
CA ASN A 646 -0.89 10.62 -11.51
C ASN A 646 -0.20 10.40 -10.16
N ARG A 647 -0.54 11.20 -9.16
CA ARG A 647 -0.14 11.04 -7.75
C ARG A 647 -1.40 10.77 -6.93
N ALA A 648 -1.33 9.85 -5.96
CA ALA A 648 -2.43 9.55 -5.05
C ALA A 648 -1.94 9.58 -3.61
N THR A 649 -2.61 10.30 -2.72
CA THR A 649 -2.30 10.31 -1.28
C THR A 649 -2.78 9.01 -0.65
N ILE A 650 -1.92 8.37 0.13
CA ILE A 650 -2.24 7.20 0.97
C ILE A 650 -2.75 7.70 2.33
N LYS A 651 -1.97 8.58 2.97
CA LYS A 651 -2.20 9.05 4.34
C LYS A 651 -1.64 10.46 4.52
N SER A 652 -2.26 11.25 5.40
CA SER A 652 -1.67 12.44 6.00
C SER A 652 -1.98 12.45 7.50
N ASP A 653 -0.95 12.58 8.35
CA ASP A 653 -1.13 12.68 9.81
C ASP A 653 -1.65 14.07 10.25
N TYR A 654 -1.70 15.01 9.29
CA TYR A 654 -2.14 16.40 9.46
C TYR A 654 -3.28 16.73 8.48
N PRO A 655 -4.12 17.73 8.77
CA PRO A 655 -5.15 18.18 7.84
C PRO A 655 -4.58 18.53 6.46
N ILE A 656 -5.28 18.07 5.43
CA ILE A 656 -5.13 18.56 4.06
C ILE A 656 -6.11 19.72 3.91
N ILE A 657 -5.60 20.91 3.57
CA ILE A 657 -6.39 22.12 3.38
C ILE A 657 -6.39 22.45 1.89
N THR A 658 -7.58 22.66 1.32
CA THR A 658 -7.76 23.10 -0.07
C THR A 658 -8.50 24.43 -0.09
N ILE A 659 -7.99 25.40 -0.84
CA ILE A 659 -8.62 26.72 -1.02
C ILE A 659 -8.74 26.94 -2.53
N GLY A 660 -9.96 26.90 -3.05
CA GLY A 660 -10.28 27.16 -4.44
C GLY A 660 -10.92 28.54 -4.60
N TYR A 661 -10.28 29.43 -5.34
CA TYR A 661 -10.86 30.70 -5.77
C TYR A 661 -11.12 30.68 -7.28
N ARG A 662 -12.27 31.22 -7.72
CA ARG A 662 -12.64 31.41 -9.13
C ARG A 662 -13.16 32.81 -9.35
N TYR A 663 -12.83 33.39 -10.50
CA TYR A 663 -13.37 34.64 -11.00
C TYR A 663 -13.93 34.43 -12.41
N GLY A 664 -15.24 34.65 -12.58
CA GLY A 664 -15.91 34.68 -13.86
C GLY A 664 -15.57 35.97 -14.59
N VAL A 665 -14.90 35.85 -15.74
CA VAL A 665 -14.46 36.96 -16.58
C VAL A 665 -15.46 37.14 -17.73
N PRO A 666 -16.03 38.34 -17.92
CA PRO A 666 -16.85 38.63 -19.08
C PRO A 666 -15.96 38.85 -20.32
N LEU A 667 -15.75 37.80 -21.12
CA LEU A 667 -14.96 37.88 -22.35
C LEU A 667 -15.82 38.22 -23.58
N SER A 668 -17.11 37.91 -23.54
CA SER A 668 -18.08 38.33 -24.56
C SER A 668 -19.00 39.44 -24.05
N HIS A 669 -19.35 40.40 -24.92
CA HIS A 669 -20.42 41.35 -24.60
C HIS A 669 -21.78 40.62 -24.56
N ASN A 670 -22.51 40.80 -23.46
CA ASN A 670 -23.89 40.36 -23.22
C ASN A 670 -24.17 38.84 -23.12
N LYS A 671 -23.16 37.95 -22.98
CA LYS A 671 -23.42 36.50 -22.75
C LYS A 671 -22.63 35.85 -21.61
N ASP A 672 -21.61 36.50 -21.07
CA ASP A 672 -20.74 35.94 -20.02
C ASP A 672 -21.09 36.54 -18.65
N TYR A 673 -21.09 35.71 -17.60
CA TYR A 673 -21.42 36.11 -16.24
C TYR A 673 -20.18 36.54 -15.43
N THR A 674 -20.26 37.66 -14.71
CA THR A 674 -19.23 38.11 -13.77
C THR A 674 -19.56 37.65 -12.36
N TYR A 675 -18.67 36.89 -11.73
CA TYR A 675 -18.87 36.36 -10.38
C TYR A 675 -17.56 35.95 -9.70
N HIS A 676 -17.62 35.75 -8.39
CA HIS A 676 -16.53 35.17 -7.60
C HIS A 676 -17.02 33.89 -6.94
N LYS A 677 -16.22 32.84 -6.91
CA LYS A 677 -16.46 31.65 -6.07
C LYS A 677 -15.26 31.47 -5.14
N LEU A 678 -15.53 31.25 -3.86
CA LEU A 678 -14.54 30.77 -2.89
C LEU A 678 -15.04 29.45 -2.33
N ASN A 679 -14.16 28.47 -2.26
CA ASN A 679 -14.38 27.17 -1.67
C ASN A 679 -13.18 26.84 -0.76
N ILE A 680 -13.46 26.32 0.43
CA ILE A 680 -12.47 25.94 1.44
C ILE A 680 -12.82 24.54 1.93
N GLY A 681 -11.91 23.60 1.68
CA GLY A 681 -11.99 22.22 2.14
C GLY A 681 -10.95 21.91 3.20
N ILE A 682 -11.33 21.10 4.18
CA ILE A 682 -10.44 20.52 5.19
C ILE A 682 -10.74 19.02 5.25
N GLU A 683 -9.72 18.20 5.04
CA GLU A 683 -9.78 16.74 5.17
C GLU A 683 -8.75 16.25 6.18
N GLN A 684 -9.17 15.42 7.13
CA GLN A 684 -8.28 14.83 8.13
C GLN A 684 -8.67 13.38 8.48
N TRP A 685 -7.66 12.52 8.58
CA TRP A 685 -7.73 11.23 9.26
C TRP A 685 -7.16 11.37 10.67
N PHE A 686 -7.77 10.70 11.65
CA PHE A 686 -7.21 10.62 13.00
C PHE A 686 -7.55 9.28 13.65
N ASN A 687 -6.56 8.70 14.33
CA ASN A 687 -6.70 7.45 15.06
C ASN A 687 -7.33 7.73 16.44
N VAL A 688 -8.32 6.93 16.83
CA VAL A 688 -9.03 7.01 18.13
C VAL A 688 -8.54 5.88 19.05
N GLY A 689 -7.22 5.69 19.10
CA GLY A 689 -6.55 4.63 19.87
C GLY A 689 -7.08 3.24 19.51
N ILE A 690 -7.59 2.53 20.52
CA ILE A 690 -8.11 1.15 20.41
C ILE A 690 -9.51 1.05 19.81
N ILE A 691 -10.21 2.18 19.63
CA ILE A 691 -11.60 2.20 19.12
C ILE A 691 -11.60 2.20 17.58
N GLY A 692 -10.45 2.39 16.94
CA GLY A 692 -10.28 2.41 15.49
C GLY A 692 -9.89 3.80 14.99
N TRP A 693 -10.39 4.21 13.83
CA TRP A 693 -9.99 5.47 13.18
C TRP A 693 -11.18 6.22 12.57
N SER A 694 -11.05 7.54 12.52
CA SER A 694 -12.03 8.44 11.94
C SER A 694 -11.44 9.20 10.76
N ARG A 695 -12.28 9.52 9.76
CA ARG A 695 -12.00 10.51 8.72
C ARG A 695 -13.11 11.55 8.73
N PHE A 696 -12.72 12.81 8.69
CA PHE A 696 -13.62 13.94 8.68
C PHE A 696 -13.27 14.87 7.52
N ILE A 697 -14.30 15.35 6.84
CA ILE A 697 -14.22 16.26 5.70
C ILE A 697 -15.19 17.40 5.96
N ILE A 698 -14.71 18.64 5.94
CA ILE A 698 -15.54 19.85 5.80
C ILE A 698 -15.26 20.43 4.43
N ASP A 699 -16.30 20.89 3.76
CA ASP A 699 -16.23 21.63 2.50
C ASP A 699 -17.23 22.80 2.57
N ALA A 700 -16.74 24.04 2.56
CA ALA A 700 -17.56 25.24 2.69
C ALA A 700 -17.30 26.20 1.54
N GLY A 701 -18.35 26.84 1.01
CA GLY A 701 -18.20 27.72 -0.14
C GLY A 701 -19.20 28.85 -0.21
N LYS A 702 -18.81 29.89 -0.96
CA LYS A 702 -19.63 31.07 -1.24
C LYS A 702 -19.42 31.54 -2.68
N ILE A 703 -20.53 31.89 -3.32
CA ILE A 703 -20.62 32.44 -4.66
C ILE A 703 -21.15 33.88 -4.52
N TRP A 704 -20.43 34.85 -5.09
CA TRP A 704 -20.85 36.25 -5.18
C TRP A 704 -21.11 36.60 -6.63
N GLY A 705 -22.32 37.05 -6.92
CA GLY A 705 -22.81 37.35 -8.28
C GLY A 705 -24.27 36.93 -8.40
N THR A 706 -24.95 37.44 -9.43
CA THR A 706 -26.28 36.96 -9.82
C THR A 706 -26.12 35.97 -10.96
N LEU A 707 -26.55 34.72 -10.77
CA LEU A 707 -26.26 33.61 -11.68
C LEU A 707 -27.48 32.71 -11.89
N PRO A 708 -27.63 32.10 -13.09
CA PRO A 708 -28.61 31.04 -13.33
C PRO A 708 -28.21 29.76 -12.59
N TYR A 709 -29.21 28.93 -12.27
CA TYR A 709 -29.04 27.73 -11.45
C TYR A 709 -27.87 26.78 -11.84
N PRO A 710 -27.51 26.57 -13.13
CA PRO A 710 -26.44 25.63 -13.50
C PRO A 710 -25.03 26.11 -13.09
N LEU A 711 -24.89 27.40 -12.72
CA LEU A 711 -23.63 28.00 -12.28
C LEU A 711 -23.52 28.15 -10.76
N LEU A 712 -24.61 27.89 -10.04
CA LEU A 712 -24.68 27.82 -8.58
C LEU A 712 -24.16 26.48 -8.04
N ARG A 713 -24.09 26.31 -6.71
CA ARG A 713 -23.76 25.01 -6.12
C ARG A 713 -25.02 24.14 -6.08
N ILE A 714 -25.19 23.31 -7.10
CA ILE A 714 -25.99 22.09 -7.01
C ILE A 714 -25.23 21.11 -6.09
N HIS A 715 -25.93 20.51 -5.14
CA HIS A 715 -25.34 19.64 -4.13
C HIS A 715 -25.23 18.18 -4.60
N ASP A 716 -24.22 17.49 -4.08
CA ASP A 716 -23.80 16.19 -4.62
C ASP A 716 -24.69 15.05 -4.10
N GLY A 717 -25.67 14.63 -4.90
CA GLY A 717 -26.56 13.49 -4.64
C GLY A 717 -26.02 12.15 -5.15
N ASN A 718 -26.79 11.07 -4.99
CA ASN A 718 -26.45 9.73 -5.50
C ASN A 718 -27.71 8.90 -5.79
N GLU A 719 -28.10 8.80 -7.06
CA GLU A 719 -29.19 7.91 -7.49
C GLU A 719 -28.68 6.52 -7.91
N THR A 720 -27.71 5.94 -7.18
CA THR A 720 -27.26 4.56 -7.39
C THR A 720 -27.26 3.74 -6.10
N TRP A 721 -27.33 2.41 -6.22
CA TRP A 721 -27.18 1.47 -5.10
C TRP A 721 -25.73 1.29 -4.63
N LEU A 722 -24.78 2.00 -5.28
CA LEU A 722 -23.37 2.00 -4.91
C LEU A 722 -23.12 3.15 -3.94
N PHE A 723 -22.53 2.86 -2.77
CA PHE A 723 -22.19 3.91 -1.81
C PHE A 723 -21.06 4.80 -2.35
N ASP A 724 -21.33 6.10 -2.45
CA ASP A 724 -20.36 7.13 -2.77
C ASP A 724 -20.04 7.95 -1.51
N GLN A 725 -18.76 8.06 -1.19
CA GLN A 725 -18.28 8.79 -0.03
C GLN A 725 -18.36 10.32 -0.21
N GLY A 726 -18.30 10.79 -1.45
CA GLY A 726 -18.30 12.20 -1.79
C GLY A 726 -19.69 12.78 -2.06
N SER A 727 -20.73 11.96 -2.11
CA SER A 727 -22.14 12.37 -2.24
C SER A 727 -22.96 12.09 -0.97
N SER A 728 -24.10 12.75 -0.87
CA SER A 728 -25.19 12.41 0.04
C SER A 728 -25.96 11.24 -0.57
N ASN A 729 -25.97 10.08 0.08
CA ASN A 729 -26.41 8.82 -0.51
C ASN A 729 -27.93 8.69 -0.59
N MET A 730 -28.67 9.39 0.28
CA MET A 730 -30.15 9.46 0.25
C MET A 730 -30.69 10.77 -0.35
N MET A 731 -29.82 11.55 -1.00
CA MET A 731 -30.15 12.75 -1.74
C MET A 731 -30.19 12.42 -3.22
N ASP A 732 -31.22 12.89 -3.90
CA ASP A 732 -31.39 12.68 -5.34
C ASP A 732 -30.63 13.76 -6.14
N TYR A 733 -30.36 13.50 -7.41
CA TYR A 733 -29.67 14.47 -8.26
C TYR A 733 -30.57 15.69 -8.51
N TYR A 734 -29.97 16.88 -8.53
CA TYR A 734 -30.69 18.15 -8.68
C TYR A 734 -31.77 18.38 -7.59
N GLU A 735 -31.61 17.83 -6.38
CA GLU A 735 -32.56 18.09 -5.28
C GLU A 735 -32.32 19.47 -4.62
N PHE A 736 -31.07 19.82 -4.34
CA PHE A 736 -30.73 21.06 -3.63
C PHE A 736 -29.73 21.97 -4.33
N VAL A 737 -29.97 23.28 -4.24
CA VAL A 737 -29.10 24.35 -4.76
C VAL A 737 -28.83 25.46 -3.73
N SER A 738 -27.65 26.07 -3.81
CA SER A 738 -27.23 27.19 -2.94
C SER A 738 -26.23 28.12 -3.61
N ASP A 739 -26.10 29.35 -3.09
CA ASP A 739 -24.94 30.21 -3.34
C ASP A 739 -23.96 30.28 -2.17
N GLN A 740 -24.37 29.83 -0.97
CA GLN A 740 -23.56 29.74 0.24
C GLN A 740 -23.83 28.40 0.90
N TYR A 741 -22.79 27.66 1.27
CA TYR A 741 -22.96 26.33 1.85
C TYR A 741 -21.82 25.89 2.78
N ILE A 742 -22.15 24.91 3.61
CA ILE A 742 -21.23 24.07 4.35
C ILE A 742 -21.69 22.62 4.28
N ASN A 743 -20.79 21.75 3.84
CA ASN A 743 -20.90 20.31 3.77
C ASN A 743 -19.99 19.73 4.84
N TRP A 744 -20.44 18.68 5.53
CA TRP A 744 -19.59 17.92 6.44
C TRP A 744 -19.87 16.42 6.31
N PHE A 745 -18.80 15.63 6.36
CA PHE A 745 -18.86 14.18 6.30
C PHE A 745 -17.90 13.60 7.35
N TYR A 746 -18.43 12.73 8.21
CA TYR A 746 -17.71 11.98 9.22
C TYR A 746 -17.89 10.49 8.97
N THR A 747 -16.82 9.72 8.98
CA THR A 747 -16.86 8.24 9.01
C THR A 747 -15.95 7.74 10.11
N HIS A 748 -16.38 6.69 10.81
CA HIS A 748 -15.60 6.03 11.83
C HIS A 748 -15.63 4.52 11.61
N HIS A 749 -14.44 3.92 11.58
CA HIS A 749 -14.22 2.49 11.41
C HIS A 749 -13.81 1.93 12.77
N PHE A 750 -14.63 1.04 13.32
CA PHE A 750 -14.42 0.47 14.66
C PHE A 750 -13.43 -0.69 14.70
N ASP A 751 -12.94 -1.14 13.54
CA ASP A 751 -11.95 -2.21 13.39
C ASP A 751 -12.29 -3.55 14.08
N GLY A 752 -13.59 -3.79 14.36
CA GLY A 752 -14.08 -4.98 15.06
C GLY A 752 -14.26 -4.77 16.58
N TYR A 753 -14.19 -3.55 17.10
CA TYR A 753 -14.18 -3.26 18.55
C TYR A 753 -15.35 -3.89 19.33
N PHE A 754 -16.54 -4.05 18.74
CA PHE A 754 -17.67 -4.77 19.32
C PHE A 754 -17.82 -6.19 18.72
N PHE A 755 -17.66 -6.34 17.40
CA PHE A 755 -17.91 -7.58 16.66
C PHE A 755 -16.88 -8.67 16.97
N ASN A 756 -15.63 -8.32 17.27
CA ASN A 756 -14.61 -9.26 17.75
C ASN A 756 -14.96 -9.82 19.16
N LYS A 757 -15.91 -9.22 19.89
CA LYS A 757 -16.42 -9.74 21.18
C LYS A 757 -17.59 -10.72 20.99
N ILE A 758 -18.25 -10.72 19.83
CA ILE A 758 -19.43 -11.55 19.54
C ILE A 758 -18.99 -12.81 18.74
N PRO A 759 -19.13 -14.04 19.27
CA PRO A 759 -18.54 -15.24 18.65
C PRO A 759 -18.91 -15.51 17.19
N GLY A 760 -20.11 -15.10 16.74
CA GLY A 760 -20.54 -15.22 15.34
C GLY A 760 -19.78 -14.29 14.40
N PHE A 761 -19.84 -12.97 14.65
CA PHE A 761 -19.14 -11.97 13.84
C PHE A 761 -17.61 -12.13 13.93
N ARG A 762 -17.09 -12.51 15.10
CA ARG A 762 -15.69 -12.88 15.31
C ARG A 762 -15.19 -13.98 14.36
N LYS A 763 -16.00 -15.03 14.13
CA LYS A 763 -15.68 -16.10 13.15
C LYS A 763 -15.71 -15.61 11.70
N LEU A 764 -16.54 -14.61 11.41
CA LEU A 764 -16.68 -14.01 10.08
C LEU A 764 -15.68 -12.88 9.82
N LYS A 765 -14.91 -12.45 10.84
CA LYS A 765 -14.01 -11.28 10.82
C LYS A 765 -14.69 -9.97 10.39
N TRP A 766 -16.01 -9.88 10.55
CA TRP A 766 -16.78 -8.68 10.22
C TRP A 766 -16.41 -7.52 11.15
N ARG A 767 -16.42 -6.31 10.61
CA ARG A 767 -16.12 -5.07 11.35
C ARG A 767 -17.25 -4.07 11.13
N GLU A 768 -17.32 -3.09 12.01
CA GLU A 768 -18.37 -2.09 12.08
C GLU A 768 -17.87 -0.74 11.56
N VAL A 769 -18.76 -0.05 10.87
CA VAL A 769 -18.51 1.30 10.37
C VAL A 769 -19.76 2.13 10.54
N VAL A 770 -19.60 3.37 10.99
CA VAL A 770 -20.68 4.35 11.01
C VAL A 770 -20.25 5.58 10.23
N TYR A 771 -21.20 6.24 9.59
CA TYR A 771 -20.97 7.54 8.98
C TYR A 771 -22.13 8.49 9.25
N PHE A 772 -21.81 9.77 9.25
CA PHE A 772 -22.74 10.87 9.39
C PHE A 772 -22.40 11.93 8.35
N ARG A 773 -23.41 12.45 7.67
CA ARG A 773 -23.23 13.50 6.66
C ARG A 773 -24.30 14.55 6.82
N GLY A 774 -23.90 15.79 6.66
CA GLY A 774 -24.83 16.90 6.61
C GLY A 774 -24.41 17.95 5.59
N VAL A 775 -25.41 18.62 5.07
CA VAL A 775 -25.29 19.69 4.08
C VAL A 775 -26.27 20.78 4.48
N TYR A 776 -25.78 22.01 4.56
CA TYR A 776 -26.63 23.18 4.71
C TYR A 776 -26.17 24.26 3.75
N GLY A 777 -27.14 24.94 3.14
CA GLY A 777 -26.84 26.10 2.30
C GLY A 777 -28.01 27.05 2.21
N THR A 778 -27.69 28.30 1.91
CA THR A 778 -28.65 29.36 1.65
C THR A 778 -28.52 29.84 0.20
N LEU A 779 -29.59 30.47 -0.27
CA LEU A 779 -29.71 31.02 -1.61
C LEU A 779 -30.25 32.44 -1.46
N THR A 780 -29.55 33.42 -2.03
CA THR A 780 -29.99 34.81 -2.00
C THR A 780 -31.21 35.00 -2.90
N ASN A 781 -32.13 35.88 -2.48
CA ASN A 781 -33.35 36.18 -3.25
C ASN A 781 -33.06 36.59 -4.70
N LYS A 782 -31.91 37.25 -4.95
CA LYS A 782 -31.46 37.62 -6.30
C LYS A 782 -31.23 36.39 -7.18
N ASN A 783 -30.51 35.38 -6.69
CA ASN A 783 -30.25 34.14 -7.42
C ASN A 783 -31.53 33.28 -7.55
N LEU A 784 -32.37 33.26 -6.51
CA LEU A 784 -33.65 32.56 -6.55
C LEU A 784 -34.63 33.13 -7.60
N SER A 785 -34.56 34.44 -7.90
CA SER A 785 -35.43 35.08 -8.89
C SER A 785 -34.82 35.19 -10.30
N PHE A 786 -33.56 34.79 -10.51
CA PHE A 786 -32.82 35.10 -11.74
C PHE A 786 -33.00 34.07 -12.86
N SER A 787 -33.34 32.83 -12.56
CA SER A 787 -33.62 31.79 -13.56
C SER A 787 -34.75 30.89 -13.12
N GLU A 788 -35.43 30.29 -14.07
CA GLU A 788 -36.35 29.19 -13.80
C GLU A 788 -35.56 27.95 -13.34
N PHE A 789 -36.06 27.24 -12.33
CA PHE A 789 -35.40 26.07 -11.74
C PHE A 789 -36.16 24.82 -12.19
N PRO A 790 -35.49 23.68 -12.48
CA PRO A 790 -36.17 22.41 -12.71
C PRO A 790 -37.03 22.02 -11.51
N ASP A 791 -38.16 21.34 -11.74
CA ASP A 791 -39.19 21.08 -10.71
C ASP A 791 -38.66 20.51 -9.38
N ASN A 792 -37.64 19.65 -9.45
CA ASN A 792 -37.03 19.01 -8.28
C ASN A 792 -35.97 19.86 -7.55
N LEU A 793 -35.49 20.95 -8.15
CA LEU A 793 -34.34 21.73 -7.65
C LEU A 793 -34.78 22.89 -6.78
N ARG A 794 -34.44 22.86 -5.49
CA ARG A 794 -34.88 23.87 -4.51
C ARG A 794 -33.80 24.29 -3.50
N PRO A 795 -33.93 25.44 -2.83
CA PRO A 795 -33.12 25.74 -1.65
C PRO A 795 -33.51 24.86 -0.44
N PHE A 796 -32.59 24.72 0.52
CA PHE A 796 -32.82 23.97 1.78
C PHE A 796 -33.88 24.62 2.69
N GLY A 797 -34.18 25.90 2.54
CA GLY A 797 -35.03 26.63 3.49
C GLY A 797 -34.36 26.75 4.86
N ASN A 798 -35.08 26.41 5.93
CA ASN A 798 -34.63 26.62 7.32
C ASN A 798 -33.99 25.38 7.98
N GLU A 799 -33.99 24.21 7.33
CA GLU A 799 -33.43 22.97 7.91
C GLU A 799 -32.30 22.37 7.05
N PRO A 800 -31.19 21.89 7.67
CA PRO A 800 -30.11 21.22 6.96
C PRO A 800 -30.58 19.87 6.42
N TYR A 801 -30.00 19.43 5.30
CA TYR A 801 -30.08 18.03 4.91
C TYR A 801 -29.12 17.21 5.78
N LEU A 802 -29.62 16.13 6.38
CA LEU A 802 -28.87 15.23 7.25
C LEU A 802 -29.14 13.76 6.88
N GLU A 803 -28.09 12.96 6.85
CA GLU A 803 -28.16 11.50 6.74
C GLU A 803 -27.15 10.82 7.67
N THR A 804 -27.48 9.60 8.09
CA THR A 804 -26.61 8.77 8.93
C THR A 804 -26.68 7.33 8.45
N GLY A 805 -25.61 6.56 8.65
CA GLY A 805 -25.58 5.16 8.27
C GLY A 805 -24.72 4.31 9.19
N ALA A 806 -25.15 3.07 9.35
CA ALA A 806 -24.42 2.02 10.04
C ALA A 806 -24.18 0.88 9.04
N GLY A 807 -22.96 0.34 9.01
CA GLY A 807 -22.56 -0.64 8.04
C GLY A 807 -21.74 -1.77 8.63
N ILE A 808 -21.78 -2.88 7.90
CA ILE A 808 -20.92 -4.04 8.11
C ILE A 808 -19.89 -4.02 6.99
N GLU A 809 -18.62 -3.97 7.36
CA GLU A 809 -17.51 -4.11 6.43
C GLU A 809 -16.78 -5.45 6.64
N ASN A 810 -15.81 -5.70 5.76
CA ASN A 810 -15.06 -6.94 5.69
C ASN A 810 -15.86 -8.18 5.20
N ILE A 811 -17.03 -7.97 4.58
CA ILE A 811 -17.80 -9.05 3.98
C ILE A 811 -17.01 -9.60 2.78
N PHE A 812 -16.65 -10.89 2.84
CA PHE A 812 -15.70 -11.53 1.91
C PHE A 812 -14.38 -10.76 1.73
N LYS A 813 -13.95 -9.99 2.74
CA LYS A 813 -12.76 -9.12 2.77
C LYS A 813 -12.73 -7.92 1.79
N VAL A 814 -13.76 -7.72 0.99
CA VAL A 814 -13.76 -6.70 -0.08
C VAL A 814 -15.05 -5.88 -0.18
N LEU A 815 -16.11 -6.33 0.48
CA LEU A 815 -17.44 -5.75 0.37
C LEU A 815 -17.87 -5.12 1.70
N ARG A 816 -18.46 -3.94 1.59
CA ARG A 816 -19.09 -3.22 2.70
C ARG A 816 -20.54 -2.92 2.33
N ILE A 817 -21.45 -3.18 3.26
CA ILE A 817 -22.88 -2.86 3.15
C ILE A 817 -23.22 -1.81 4.20
N TYR A 818 -23.87 -0.74 3.79
CA TYR A 818 -24.42 0.29 4.65
C TYR A 818 -25.95 0.22 4.66
N ALA A 819 -26.54 0.28 5.85
CA ALA A 819 -27.90 0.70 6.07
C ALA A 819 -27.89 2.21 6.32
N ILE A 820 -28.66 2.98 5.57
CA ILE A 820 -28.61 4.45 5.57
C ILE A 820 -30.01 5.02 5.80
N TRP A 821 -30.09 6.02 6.68
CA TRP A 821 -31.31 6.75 7.01
C TRP A 821 -31.13 8.22 6.67
N ARG A 822 -32.09 8.76 5.91
CA ARG A 822 -32.30 10.20 5.79
C ARG A 822 -32.96 10.69 7.08
N LEU A 823 -32.57 11.86 7.59
CA LEU A 823 -33.01 12.36 8.91
C LEU A 823 -33.88 13.62 8.82
N THR A 824 -33.72 14.42 7.76
CA THR A 824 -34.46 15.67 7.50
C THR A 824 -35.02 15.68 6.08
N HIS A 825 -35.84 16.67 5.73
CA HIS A 825 -36.56 16.74 4.45
C HIS A 825 -37.32 15.44 4.14
N LEU A 826 -37.97 14.83 5.16
CA LEU A 826 -38.62 13.51 5.06
C LEU A 826 -40.03 13.54 4.45
N ASN A 827 -40.64 14.72 4.40
CA ASN A 827 -41.95 14.97 3.79
C ASN A 827 -41.75 16.16 2.84
N ASP A 828 -41.01 15.93 1.77
CA ASP A 828 -40.55 16.97 0.85
C ASP A 828 -41.71 17.45 -0.06
N PRO A 829 -42.03 18.75 -0.11
CA PRO A 829 -43.04 19.26 -1.03
C PRO A 829 -42.71 19.06 -2.51
N GLY A 830 -41.42 18.97 -2.86
CA GLY A 830 -40.95 18.76 -4.24
C GLY A 830 -40.87 17.29 -4.66
N ASN A 831 -40.78 16.37 -3.70
CA ASN A 831 -40.76 14.93 -3.96
C ASN A 831 -41.51 14.17 -2.85
N PRO A 832 -42.81 13.85 -3.02
CA PRO A 832 -43.60 13.18 -1.98
C PRO A 832 -43.12 11.75 -1.68
N ASP A 833 -42.36 11.12 -2.59
CA ASP A 833 -41.88 9.73 -2.50
C ASP A 833 -40.40 9.62 -2.07
N VAL A 834 -39.86 10.64 -1.39
CA VAL A 834 -38.49 10.64 -0.85
C VAL A 834 -38.17 9.37 -0.07
N ALA A 835 -37.12 8.68 -0.50
CA ALA A 835 -36.62 7.49 0.16
C ALA A 835 -36.07 7.83 1.56
N LYS A 836 -36.71 7.28 2.60
CA LYS A 836 -36.32 7.52 4.01
C LYS A 836 -35.21 6.58 4.49
N PHE A 837 -35.04 5.45 3.80
CA PHE A 837 -34.09 4.39 4.10
C PHE A 837 -33.56 3.76 2.81
N GLY A 838 -32.29 3.34 2.80
CA GLY A 838 -31.69 2.59 1.71
C GLY A 838 -30.54 1.68 2.16
N ILE A 839 -30.29 0.62 1.37
CA ILE A 839 -29.15 -0.29 1.57
C ILE A 839 -28.19 -0.10 0.40
N PHE A 840 -26.94 0.24 0.70
CA PHE A 840 -25.93 0.54 -0.31
C PHE A 840 -24.74 -0.38 -0.15
N ALA A 841 -24.14 -0.77 -1.27
CA ALA A 841 -22.93 -1.60 -1.30
C ALA A 841 -21.74 -0.81 -1.83
N THR A 842 -20.54 -1.10 -1.33
CA THR A 842 -19.31 -0.66 -1.99
C THR A 842 -18.22 -1.72 -1.92
N ILE A 843 -17.34 -1.69 -2.90
CA ILE A 843 -16.14 -2.53 -2.95
C ILE A 843 -14.99 -1.68 -2.43
N TYR A 844 -14.45 -2.09 -1.28
CA TYR A 844 -13.37 -1.41 -0.57
C TYR A 844 -12.31 -2.44 -0.20
N PHE A 845 -11.07 -2.18 -0.61
CA PHE A 845 -9.92 -3.00 -0.26
C PHE A 845 -9.16 -2.31 0.86
N SER A 846 -9.14 -2.92 2.04
CA SER A 846 -8.18 -2.61 3.12
C SER A 846 -7.30 -3.82 3.37
N PHE A 847 -6.13 -3.58 3.96
CA PHE A 847 -5.38 -4.62 4.66
C PHE A 847 -5.95 -4.83 6.09
#